data_AF-A0A9D4YT13-F1
#
_entry.id   AF-A0A9D4YT13-F1
#
_cell.length_a   1.000
_cell.length_b   1.000
_cell.length_c   1.000
_cell.angle_alpha   90.00
_cell.angle_beta   90.00
_cell.angle_gamma   90.00
#
_symmetry.space_group_name_H-M   'P 1'
#
loop_
_entity.id
_entity.type
_entity.pdbx_description
1 polymer ?
#
loop_
_entity_poly.entity_id
_entity_poly.type
_entity_poly.pdbx_seq_one_letter_code
_entity_poly.pdbx_strand_id
1 'polypeptide(L)'
;MISVSNPTTAPPAINPATCHSTPLSTASSELDSDISVADVHAALDKLSSSSACLGPLKAVLIKAGRDALTPVLAALFNAVFRSGCFPPEWSLGAITPIHKKGDTADPNNYRGITVGHILGKLYALAINTRLNTWLETQGLRARGQAGFRQGYRTVDNCFILRALAERARSRGVKLYLCAVDFEKAFDSVDRPLLWAALQRAGIGGTMLQAIQAMYADVPVCVRTEEGLSGCFQSVLGVKQGCPLSPLLFGIFLDDFEGHIQQLGDAAALPQLAGRTVPPLLFADDMFLLSSSASGLQAQLHALQDYCNAKKLTVNAKKTQVIKVKGYRADSEPARLTQVMIMRPGGGSGNGKLAAGESFEYAGLPLEVASSTKYLGLTFSQLSKQHGFASCADVLAKAGRQAMFAMRRRAWELGACLVEQQCMLFDVFVKPVLSYGCELWGVDVLLRPDCSSVERVHRWFCRRVQGLPKQVTAAISLAELGRQPLQSFWIQQLVRFWNRLQNSAADEDRVLGWAFKDNLELMREGGDLAAGSACWSRRWLHVLQSAPPASGTLEWLTELDEAAVIERAAAAYLRNSELDSDISVADVHAALDKLSSSSACLGPLKAVLIKAGRDALTPVLAALFNAVFRSGCFPPEWSLGAITPIHKKGDTADPNNYRGITVGHILGKLYALAINTRLNTWLETQGLRARGQAGFRQGYRTVDNCFILRALAERARSRGVKLYLCAVDFEKAFDSVDRPLLWAALQRAGIGGTMLQAIQAMYADVPVCVRTEEGLSGCFQSVLGVKQGCPLSPLLFGIFLDDFEGHIQQLGDAAALPQLAGRTVPPLLFADDMFLLSSSASGLQAQLHALQDYCNAKKLTVNAKKTQVMIMRPGGGSGNGKLAAGESFEYAGLPLEVASSTKYLGLTFSQLSKQHGFASCADVLAKAGRQAMFAMRRRAWELGACLVEQQCMLFDVFVKPVLSYGCELWGVDVLLRPDCSSVERVHRWFCRRVQGLPKQVTAAISLAELGRQPLQSFWIQQLVRFWNRLQNSAADEDRVLGHPRMAH
;
A
#
# COMPACT_ATOMS: atom_id res chain seq x y z
N MET A 1 -59.85 -18.89 -69.22
CA MET A 1 -58.80 -19.55 -70.02
C MET A 1 -57.47 -19.07 -69.48
N ILE A 2 -56.55 -19.84 -68.92
CA ILE A 2 -56.40 -21.29 -68.71
C ILE A 2 -55.56 -21.45 -67.42
N SER A 3 -55.91 -22.49 -66.67
CA SER A 3 -55.39 -23.06 -65.43
C SER A 3 -53.88 -23.29 -65.33
N VAL A 4 -53.33 -23.33 -64.10
CA VAL A 4 -52.22 -24.22 -63.66
C VAL A 4 -52.31 -24.36 -62.12
N SER A 5 -52.92 -25.40 -61.52
CA SER A 5 -52.39 -26.73 -61.12
C SER A 5 -51.12 -26.75 -60.25
N ASN A 6 -51.28 -27.11 -58.97
CA ASN A 6 -50.22 -27.64 -58.09
C ASN A 6 -49.91 -29.11 -58.46
N PRO A 7 -48.65 -29.58 -58.29
CA PRO A 7 -48.40 -30.49 -57.16
C PRO A 7 -46.98 -30.41 -56.51
N THR A 8 -46.99 -30.44 -55.18
CA THR A 8 -46.10 -31.14 -54.22
C THR A 8 -44.64 -31.50 -54.58
N THR A 9 -43.69 -31.00 -53.78
CA THR A 9 -42.88 -31.81 -52.83
C THR A 9 -42.27 -30.88 -51.76
N ALA A 10 -42.74 -30.98 -50.52
CA ALA A 10 -42.15 -30.31 -49.37
C ALA A 10 -40.93 -31.10 -48.85
N PRO A 11 -39.79 -30.45 -48.53
CA PRO A 11 -38.75 -31.06 -47.71
C PRO A 11 -39.25 -31.18 -46.26
N PRO A 12 -38.72 -32.14 -45.48
CA PRO A 12 -39.35 -32.59 -44.23
C PRO A 12 -39.32 -31.50 -43.17
N ALA A 13 -40.43 -31.39 -42.45
CA ALA A 13 -40.54 -30.56 -41.26
C ALA A 13 -39.46 -30.96 -40.24
N ILE A 14 -38.64 -29.99 -39.84
CA ILE A 14 -37.69 -30.15 -38.74
C ILE A 14 -38.51 -30.33 -37.46
N ASN A 15 -38.44 -31.54 -36.93
CA ASN A 15 -39.11 -31.95 -35.69
C ASN A 15 -38.38 -31.29 -34.50
N PRO A 16 -39.01 -30.43 -33.69
CA PRO A 16 -38.34 -29.69 -32.62
C PRO A 16 -38.14 -30.52 -31.33
N ALA A 17 -38.05 -31.85 -31.44
CA ALA A 17 -38.06 -32.75 -30.30
C ALA A 17 -36.87 -33.71 -30.35
N THR A 18 -35.69 -33.24 -29.97
CA THR A 18 -34.66 -34.04 -29.26
C THR A 18 -33.52 -33.12 -28.82
N CYS A 19 -33.71 -32.42 -27.69
CA CYS A 19 -32.63 -32.13 -26.77
C CYS A 19 -33.27 -32.17 -25.38
N HIS A 20 -32.67 -32.94 -24.48
CA HIS A 20 -33.30 -33.49 -23.28
C HIS A 20 -34.21 -32.51 -22.51
N SER A 21 -35.43 -32.97 -22.33
CA SER A 21 -36.54 -32.32 -21.65
C SER A 21 -36.44 -32.42 -20.13
N THR A 22 -36.40 -31.26 -19.48
CA THR A 22 -37.21 -31.00 -18.29
C THR A 22 -37.92 -29.67 -18.53
N PRO A 23 -39.26 -29.58 -18.42
CA PRO A 23 -39.94 -28.30 -18.53
C PRO A 23 -39.46 -27.42 -17.37
N LEU A 24 -38.84 -26.28 -17.66
CA LEU A 24 -38.54 -25.20 -16.70
C LEU A 24 -39.85 -24.55 -16.23
N SER A 25 -40.73 -25.31 -15.54
CA SER A 25 -41.96 -24.76 -14.95
C SER A 25 -41.76 -24.30 -13.50
N THR A 26 -40.54 -24.40 -12.96
CA THR A 26 -40.18 -23.96 -11.60
C THR A 26 -39.39 -22.65 -11.57
N ALA A 27 -39.03 -22.08 -12.73
CA ALA A 27 -38.13 -20.93 -12.83
C ALA A 27 -38.79 -19.56 -12.57
N SER A 28 -40.12 -19.42 -12.74
CA SER A 28 -40.76 -18.10 -12.63
C SER A 28 -40.84 -17.57 -11.19
N SER A 29 -40.86 -18.46 -10.17
CA SER A 29 -41.11 -18.02 -8.79
C SER A 29 -39.99 -17.19 -8.19
N GLU A 30 -38.74 -17.37 -8.62
CA GLU A 30 -37.60 -16.62 -8.08
C GLU A 30 -37.51 -15.20 -8.66
N LEU A 31 -37.63 -15.07 -9.99
CA LEU A 31 -37.63 -13.77 -10.66
C LEU A 31 -38.84 -12.90 -10.30
N ASP A 32 -40.00 -13.55 -10.08
CA ASP A 32 -41.27 -12.89 -9.78
C ASP A 32 -41.46 -12.58 -8.28
N SER A 33 -40.48 -12.89 -7.44
CA SER A 33 -40.48 -12.52 -6.01
C SER A 33 -40.45 -10.99 -5.83
N ASP A 34 -40.83 -10.50 -4.65
CA ASP A 34 -40.77 -9.06 -4.36
C ASP A 34 -39.33 -8.51 -4.37
N ILE A 35 -39.17 -7.29 -4.85
CA ILE A 35 -37.98 -6.44 -4.69
C ILE A 35 -37.74 -6.18 -3.21
N SER A 36 -36.66 -6.76 -2.69
CA SER A 36 -36.26 -6.65 -1.29
C SER A 36 -35.57 -5.31 -1.02
N VAL A 37 -35.46 -4.96 0.26
CA VAL A 37 -34.64 -3.81 0.71
C VAL A 37 -33.18 -3.98 0.30
N ALA A 38 -32.66 -5.22 0.32
CA ALA A 38 -31.31 -5.53 -0.12
C ALA A 38 -31.12 -5.28 -1.63
N ASP A 39 -32.11 -5.61 -2.47
CA ASP A 39 -32.07 -5.34 -3.91
C ASP A 39 -31.94 -3.83 -4.19
N VAL A 40 -32.68 -3.02 -3.43
CA VAL A 40 -32.62 -1.55 -3.56
C VAL A 40 -31.28 -1.00 -3.05
N HIS A 41 -30.72 -1.54 -1.97
CA HIS A 41 -29.37 -1.19 -1.53
C HIS A 41 -28.32 -1.51 -2.60
N ALA A 42 -28.36 -2.71 -3.18
CA ALA A 42 -27.44 -3.11 -4.25
C ALA A 42 -27.58 -2.22 -5.49
N ALA A 43 -28.81 -1.81 -5.82
CA ALA A 43 -29.07 -0.84 -6.90
C ALA A 43 -28.49 0.55 -6.57
N LEU A 44 -28.59 1.01 -5.32
CA LEU A 44 -28.02 2.28 -4.85
C LEU A 44 -26.49 2.27 -4.86
N ASP A 45 -25.84 1.13 -4.60
CA ASP A 45 -24.39 0.99 -4.71
C ASP A 45 -23.92 1.16 -6.16
N LYS A 46 -24.68 0.62 -7.12
CA LYS A 46 -24.40 0.74 -8.55
C LYS A 46 -24.75 2.11 -9.14
N LEU A 47 -25.64 2.88 -8.50
CA LEU A 47 -26.03 4.21 -8.97
C LEU A 47 -24.87 5.21 -8.79
N SER A 48 -24.45 5.95 -9.81
CA SER A 48 -23.46 7.03 -9.62
C SER A 48 -24.08 8.25 -8.91
N SER A 49 -23.37 8.84 -7.96
CA SER A 49 -23.78 10.08 -7.26
C SER A 49 -23.95 11.27 -8.22
N SER A 50 -23.23 11.26 -9.36
CA SER A 50 -23.30 12.27 -10.41
C SER A 50 -24.25 11.92 -11.56
N SER A 51 -25.08 10.86 -11.41
CA SER A 51 -26.00 10.43 -12.46
C SER A 51 -26.92 11.58 -12.88
N ALA A 52 -26.87 11.94 -14.17
CA ALA A 52 -27.82 12.87 -14.75
C ALA A 52 -29.24 12.29 -14.67
N CYS A 53 -30.20 13.15 -14.32
CA CYS A 53 -31.61 12.81 -14.21
C CYS A 53 -32.51 13.97 -14.64
N LEU A 54 -33.75 13.63 -14.99
CA LEU A 54 -34.86 14.58 -15.10
C LEU A 54 -35.54 14.75 -13.74
N GLY A 55 -35.97 15.98 -13.44
CA GLY A 55 -36.66 16.34 -12.19
C GLY A 55 -35.76 16.88 -11.08
N PRO A 56 -36.36 17.34 -9.96
CA PRO A 56 -35.63 18.01 -8.87
C PRO A 56 -34.84 17.05 -7.97
N LEU A 57 -35.21 15.76 -7.94
CA LEU A 57 -34.58 14.75 -7.08
C LEU A 57 -33.25 14.27 -7.68
N LYS A 58 -32.13 14.54 -7.00
CA LYS A 58 -30.78 14.15 -7.45
C LYS A 58 -30.31 12.85 -6.81
N ALA A 59 -29.49 12.08 -7.53
CA ALA A 59 -28.90 10.83 -7.04
C ALA A 59 -28.16 10.96 -5.70
N VAL A 60 -27.44 12.07 -5.49
CA VAL A 60 -26.76 12.41 -4.22
C VAL A 60 -27.72 12.42 -3.03
N LEU A 61 -28.92 12.98 -3.20
CA LEU A 61 -29.89 13.13 -2.10
C LEU A 61 -30.47 11.78 -1.71
N ILE A 62 -30.78 10.94 -2.71
CA ILE A 62 -31.27 9.57 -2.47
C ILE A 62 -30.21 8.74 -1.73
N LYS A 63 -28.93 8.89 -2.11
CA LYS A 63 -27.83 8.21 -1.44
C LYS A 63 -27.60 8.71 -0.01
N ALA A 64 -27.73 10.02 0.23
CA ALA A 64 -27.59 10.58 1.57
C ALA A 64 -28.70 10.09 2.52
N GLY A 65 -29.92 9.91 2.01
CA GLY A 65 -31.05 9.35 2.74
C GLY A 65 -31.17 7.82 2.65
N ARG A 66 -30.10 7.09 2.29
CA ARG A 66 -30.13 5.65 1.98
C ARG A 66 -30.96 4.85 2.99
N ASP A 67 -30.64 4.95 4.27
CA ASP A 67 -31.23 4.06 5.28
C ASP A 67 -32.72 4.35 5.50
N ALA A 68 -33.11 5.63 5.44
CA ALA A 68 -34.50 6.05 5.60
C ALA A 68 -35.36 5.79 4.35
N LEU A 69 -34.79 5.95 3.15
CA LEU A 69 -35.54 5.89 1.89
C LEU A 69 -35.67 4.46 1.33
N THR A 70 -34.71 3.57 1.61
CA THR A 70 -34.68 2.23 0.99
C THR A 70 -35.94 1.40 1.27
N PRO A 71 -36.49 1.34 2.50
CA PRO A 71 -37.74 0.61 2.75
C PRO A 71 -38.94 1.16 1.97
N VAL A 72 -39.03 2.49 1.86
CA VAL A 72 -40.11 3.17 1.13
C VAL A 72 -39.97 2.93 -0.37
N LEU A 73 -38.75 3.00 -0.90
CA LEU A 73 -38.45 2.72 -2.30
C LEU A 73 -38.73 1.25 -2.67
N ALA A 74 -38.42 0.30 -1.78
CA ALA A 74 -38.74 -1.10 -2.00
C ALA A 74 -40.26 -1.32 -2.11
N ALA A 75 -41.04 -0.71 -1.20
CA ALA A 75 -42.50 -0.77 -1.26
C ALA A 75 -43.06 -0.16 -2.57
N LEU A 76 -42.54 1.00 -2.98
CA LEU A 76 -42.91 1.64 -4.24
C LEU A 76 -42.56 0.76 -5.46
N PHE A 77 -41.35 0.21 -5.49
CA PHE A 77 -40.90 -0.65 -6.58
C PHE A 77 -41.71 -1.95 -6.66
N ASN A 78 -42.11 -2.52 -5.52
CA ASN A 78 -43.01 -3.68 -5.50
C ASN A 78 -44.40 -3.35 -6.03
N ALA A 79 -44.95 -2.18 -5.68
CA ALA A 79 -46.23 -1.74 -6.24
C ALA A 79 -46.15 -1.63 -7.78
N VAL A 80 -45.06 -1.04 -8.31
CA VAL A 80 -44.83 -0.95 -9.76
C VAL A 80 -44.60 -2.32 -10.39
N PHE A 81 -43.78 -3.18 -9.77
CA PHE A 81 -43.43 -4.51 -10.26
C PHE A 81 -44.64 -5.43 -10.37
N ARG A 82 -45.48 -5.49 -9.32
CA ARG A 82 -46.68 -6.36 -9.29
C ARG A 82 -47.80 -5.87 -10.19
N SER A 83 -47.96 -4.55 -10.32
CA SER A 83 -49.05 -3.99 -11.14
C SER A 83 -48.73 -3.95 -12.63
N GLY A 84 -47.44 -3.96 -12.99
CA GLY A 84 -47.01 -3.68 -14.36
C GLY A 84 -47.28 -2.23 -14.79
N CYS A 85 -47.63 -1.33 -13.86
CA CYS A 85 -47.91 0.08 -14.16
C CYS A 85 -46.65 0.92 -13.99
N PHE A 86 -45.91 1.15 -15.08
CA PHE A 86 -44.73 2.01 -15.06
C PHE A 86 -45.14 3.50 -15.05
N PRO A 87 -44.71 4.31 -14.07
CA PRO A 87 -45.15 5.70 -13.96
C PRO A 87 -44.79 6.53 -15.21
N PRO A 88 -45.71 7.36 -15.76
CA PRO A 88 -45.44 8.20 -16.92
C PRO A 88 -44.28 9.18 -16.73
N GLU A 89 -44.05 9.71 -15.52
CA GLU A 89 -42.89 10.59 -15.32
C GLU A 89 -41.56 9.83 -15.41
N TRP A 90 -41.56 8.51 -15.18
CA TRP A 90 -40.38 7.67 -15.31
C TRP A 90 -40.10 7.27 -16.76
N SER A 91 -41.11 7.31 -17.63
CA SER A 91 -40.98 6.92 -19.03
C SER A 91 -40.38 8.00 -19.91
N LEU A 92 -40.52 9.28 -19.52
CA LEU A 92 -39.97 10.43 -20.22
C LEU A 92 -38.44 10.39 -20.34
N GLY A 93 -37.94 10.52 -21.57
CA GLY A 93 -36.52 10.62 -21.89
C GLY A 93 -36.14 11.94 -22.53
N ALA A 94 -35.01 12.52 -22.13
CA ALA A 94 -34.40 13.68 -22.79
C ALA A 94 -33.11 13.29 -23.50
N ILE A 95 -33.11 13.32 -24.83
CA ILE A 95 -31.91 13.08 -25.66
C ILE A 95 -31.00 14.29 -25.58
N THR A 96 -29.77 14.08 -25.12
CA THR A 96 -28.68 15.05 -25.26
C THR A 96 -27.78 14.62 -26.42
N PRO A 97 -27.71 15.37 -27.53
CA PRO A 97 -26.84 15.04 -28.65
C PRO A 97 -25.37 15.32 -28.29
N ILE A 98 -24.51 14.33 -28.48
CA ILE A 98 -23.06 14.41 -28.23
C ILE A 98 -22.32 14.16 -29.53
N HIS A 99 -21.51 15.13 -29.98
CA HIS A 99 -20.72 14.99 -31.21
C HIS A 99 -19.68 13.86 -31.10
N LYS A 100 -19.62 13.00 -32.12
CA LYS A 100 -18.73 11.83 -32.19
C LYS A 100 -17.43 12.16 -32.94
N LYS A 101 -17.53 12.56 -34.21
CA LYS A 101 -16.44 12.97 -35.11
C LYS A 101 -17.02 13.40 -36.47
N GLY A 102 -16.26 14.13 -37.28
CA GLY A 102 -16.69 14.57 -38.62
C GLY A 102 -17.36 15.95 -38.59
N ASP A 103 -18.07 16.28 -39.66
CA ASP A 103 -18.78 17.55 -39.80
C ASP A 103 -19.84 17.72 -38.69
N THR A 104 -19.84 18.87 -38.03
CA THR A 104 -20.83 19.24 -36.99
C THR A 104 -22.20 19.58 -37.58
N ALA A 105 -22.31 19.80 -38.89
CA ALA A 105 -23.58 20.03 -39.55
C ALA A 105 -24.36 18.74 -39.86
N ASP A 106 -23.71 17.57 -39.87
CA ASP A 106 -24.34 16.28 -40.15
C ASP A 106 -24.88 15.64 -38.85
N PRO A 107 -26.21 15.47 -38.70
CA PRO A 107 -26.80 14.85 -37.51
C PRO A 107 -26.32 13.41 -37.26
N ASN A 108 -25.86 12.69 -38.28
CA ASN A 108 -25.33 11.32 -38.13
C ASN A 108 -23.98 11.28 -37.39
N ASN A 109 -23.32 12.44 -37.25
CA ASN A 109 -22.10 12.58 -36.47
C ASN A 109 -22.36 12.81 -34.98
N TYR A 110 -23.62 12.79 -34.52
CA TYR A 110 -23.99 12.90 -33.12
C TYR A 110 -24.49 11.57 -32.55
N ARG A 111 -24.23 11.35 -31.26
CA ARG A 111 -24.79 10.27 -30.44
C ARG A 111 -25.82 10.86 -29.49
N GLY A 112 -27.07 10.42 -29.59
CA GLY A 112 -28.10 10.81 -28.63
C GLY A 112 -27.99 9.99 -27.34
N ILE A 113 -27.72 10.62 -26.20
CA ILE A 113 -27.81 9.96 -24.89
C ILE A 113 -29.11 10.36 -24.23
N THR A 114 -29.96 9.39 -23.90
CA THR A 114 -31.24 9.65 -23.23
C THR A 114 -31.06 9.70 -21.72
N VAL A 115 -31.44 10.83 -21.12
CA VAL A 115 -31.49 11.03 -19.66
C VAL A 115 -32.94 10.89 -19.21
N GLY A 116 -33.21 9.99 -18.26
CA GLY A 116 -34.56 9.76 -17.71
C GLY A 116 -34.68 10.16 -16.23
N HIS A 117 -35.81 9.81 -15.62
CA HIS A 117 -36.08 10.04 -14.20
C HIS A 117 -35.19 9.18 -13.29
N ILE A 118 -34.78 9.72 -12.14
CA ILE A 118 -33.84 9.03 -11.24
C ILE A 118 -34.43 7.76 -10.61
N LEU A 119 -35.72 7.77 -10.26
CA LEU A 119 -36.38 6.60 -9.68
C LEU A 119 -36.60 5.49 -10.71
N GLY A 120 -36.92 5.83 -11.96
CA GLY A 120 -36.99 4.87 -13.06
C GLY A 120 -35.62 4.23 -13.36
N LYS A 121 -34.54 5.02 -13.26
CA LYS A 121 -33.16 4.50 -13.38
C LYS A 121 -32.80 3.55 -12.23
N LEU A 122 -33.18 3.89 -10.99
CA LEU A 122 -32.92 3.06 -9.82
C LEU A 122 -33.74 1.74 -9.88
N TYR A 123 -35.00 1.82 -10.31
CA TYR A 123 -35.84 0.65 -10.58
C TYR A 123 -35.21 -0.25 -11.65
N ALA A 124 -34.77 0.32 -12.77
CA ALA A 124 -34.08 -0.43 -13.82
C ALA A 124 -32.79 -1.12 -13.31
N LEU A 125 -32.05 -0.51 -12.37
CA LEU A 125 -30.88 -1.12 -11.74
C LEU A 125 -31.24 -2.31 -10.84
N ALA A 126 -32.34 -2.22 -10.10
CA ALA A 126 -32.83 -3.32 -9.27
C ALA A 126 -33.23 -4.52 -10.15
N ILE A 127 -34.05 -4.27 -11.18
CA ILE A 127 -34.44 -5.28 -12.17
C ILE A 127 -33.22 -5.89 -12.87
N ASN A 128 -32.30 -5.05 -13.35
CA ASN A 128 -31.07 -5.52 -14.01
C ASN A 128 -30.21 -6.38 -13.09
N THR A 129 -30.06 -6.01 -11.81
CA THR A 129 -29.25 -6.78 -10.86
C THR A 129 -29.86 -8.16 -10.63
N ARG A 130 -31.17 -8.23 -10.38
CA ARG A 130 -31.87 -9.49 -10.21
C ARG A 130 -31.79 -10.38 -11.44
N LEU A 131 -32.12 -9.83 -12.60
CA LEU A 131 -32.16 -10.58 -13.86
C LEU A 131 -30.76 -11.10 -14.22
N ASN A 132 -29.73 -10.28 -14.07
CA ASN A 132 -28.37 -10.69 -14.38
C ASN A 132 -27.89 -11.78 -13.42
N THR A 133 -28.13 -11.66 -12.12
CA THR A 133 -27.77 -12.72 -11.14
C THR A 133 -28.42 -14.04 -11.50
N TRP A 134 -29.72 -14.04 -11.82
CA TRP A 134 -30.43 -15.25 -12.21
C TRP A 134 -29.87 -15.87 -13.49
N LEU A 135 -29.64 -15.07 -14.55
CA LEU A 135 -29.08 -15.56 -15.82
C LEU A 135 -27.70 -16.20 -15.66
N GLU A 136 -26.84 -15.65 -14.80
CA GLU A 136 -25.52 -16.21 -14.51
C GLU A 136 -25.63 -17.52 -13.72
N THR A 137 -26.46 -17.56 -12.68
CA THR A 137 -26.68 -18.76 -11.85
C THR A 137 -27.25 -19.92 -12.66
N GLN A 138 -28.12 -19.63 -13.63
CA GLN A 138 -28.71 -20.64 -14.52
C GLN A 138 -27.83 -20.98 -15.72
N GLY A 139 -26.69 -20.31 -15.93
CA GLY A 139 -25.80 -20.56 -17.07
C GLY A 139 -26.42 -20.23 -18.43
N LEU A 140 -27.35 -19.28 -18.49
CA LEU A 140 -28.15 -18.97 -19.69
C LEU A 140 -27.53 -17.91 -20.61
N ARG A 141 -26.35 -17.39 -20.25
CA ARG A 141 -25.60 -16.42 -21.06
C ARG A 141 -24.66 -17.14 -22.03
N ALA A 142 -24.53 -16.64 -23.26
CA ALA A 142 -23.59 -17.19 -24.22
C ALA A 142 -22.13 -17.14 -23.70
N ARG A 143 -21.35 -18.18 -23.99
CA ARG A 143 -19.95 -18.28 -23.56
C ARG A 143 -19.08 -17.23 -24.24
N GLY A 144 -19.41 -16.92 -25.49
CA GLY A 144 -18.75 -15.87 -26.28
C GLY A 144 -19.09 -14.43 -25.86
N GLN A 145 -20.16 -14.21 -25.08
CA GLN A 145 -20.63 -12.87 -24.72
C GLN A 145 -19.99 -12.33 -23.43
N ALA A 146 -19.19 -11.28 -23.58
CA ALA A 146 -18.49 -10.60 -22.49
C ALA A 146 -19.06 -9.19 -22.19
N GLY A 147 -19.88 -8.63 -23.09
CA GLY A 147 -20.41 -7.27 -22.98
C GLY A 147 -21.36 -7.10 -21.81
N PHE A 148 -21.13 -6.07 -21.00
CA PHE A 148 -21.98 -5.68 -19.85
C PHE A 148 -22.24 -6.82 -18.85
N ARG A 149 -21.33 -7.78 -18.79
CA ARG A 149 -21.44 -8.99 -17.97
C ARG A 149 -20.51 -8.90 -16.76
N GLN A 150 -21.00 -9.28 -15.58
CA GLN A 150 -20.22 -9.18 -14.34
C GLN A 150 -19.06 -10.19 -14.37
N GLY A 151 -17.86 -9.76 -13.99
CA GLY A 151 -16.66 -10.61 -14.01
C GLY A 151 -15.92 -10.66 -15.35
N TYR A 152 -16.49 -10.06 -16.41
CA TYR A 152 -15.88 -9.95 -17.74
C TYR A 152 -15.26 -8.55 -17.94
N ARG A 153 -14.14 -8.47 -18.66
CA ARG A 153 -13.48 -7.20 -19.01
C ARG A 153 -13.22 -7.12 -20.50
N THR A 154 -13.08 -5.89 -21.01
CA THR A 154 -12.74 -5.62 -22.41
C THR A 154 -11.42 -6.27 -22.85
N VAL A 155 -10.46 -6.41 -21.93
CA VAL A 155 -9.18 -7.08 -22.17
C VAL A 155 -9.28 -8.60 -22.34
N ASP A 156 -10.41 -9.24 -21.98
CA ASP A 156 -10.58 -10.70 -21.98
C ASP A 156 -10.65 -11.24 -23.40
N ASN A 157 -11.58 -10.71 -24.20
CA ASN A 157 -11.70 -11.02 -25.62
C ASN A 157 -10.38 -10.72 -26.34
N CYS A 158 -9.71 -9.64 -25.96
CA CYS A 158 -8.43 -9.28 -26.53
C CYS A 158 -7.31 -10.30 -26.22
N PHE A 159 -7.29 -10.88 -25.01
CA PHE A 159 -6.38 -11.95 -24.64
C PHE A 159 -6.69 -13.25 -25.38
N ILE A 160 -7.97 -13.60 -25.51
CA ILE A 160 -8.41 -14.79 -26.26
C ILE A 160 -7.97 -14.69 -27.72
N LEU A 161 -8.18 -13.54 -28.37
CA LEU A 161 -7.71 -13.28 -29.73
C LEU A 161 -6.18 -13.37 -29.84
N ARG A 162 -5.45 -12.89 -28.84
CA ARG A 162 -3.98 -13.03 -28.76
C ARG A 162 -3.57 -14.50 -28.68
N ALA A 163 -4.17 -15.28 -27.78
CA ALA A 163 -3.87 -16.70 -27.61
C ALA A 163 -4.15 -17.51 -28.89
N LEU A 164 -5.29 -17.26 -29.55
CA LEU A 164 -5.62 -17.84 -30.85
C LEU A 164 -4.56 -17.52 -31.92
N ALA A 165 -4.13 -16.27 -32.01
CA ALA A 165 -3.10 -15.87 -32.97
C ALA A 165 -1.73 -16.50 -32.67
N GLU A 166 -1.36 -16.62 -31.40
CA GLU A 166 -0.12 -17.28 -30.97
C GLU A 166 -0.16 -18.79 -31.28
N ARG A 167 -1.28 -19.47 -31.01
CA ARG A 167 -1.48 -20.89 -31.32
C ARG A 167 -1.52 -21.19 -32.82
N ALA A 168 -2.21 -20.36 -33.60
CA ALA A 168 -2.24 -20.52 -35.05
C ALA A 168 -0.83 -20.43 -35.67
N ARG A 169 0.01 -19.53 -35.12
CA ARG A 169 1.40 -19.39 -35.56
C ARG A 169 2.28 -20.55 -35.17
N SER A 170 2.15 -21.09 -33.96
CA SER A 170 2.98 -22.21 -33.53
C SER A 170 2.72 -23.46 -34.38
N ARG A 171 1.48 -23.64 -34.84
CA ARG A 171 1.10 -24.73 -35.75
C ARG A 171 1.31 -24.43 -37.23
N GLY A 172 1.72 -23.21 -37.59
CA GLY A 172 1.86 -22.80 -38.99
C GLY A 172 0.53 -22.75 -39.77
N VAL A 173 -0.61 -22.67 -39.07
CA VAL A 173 -1.94 -22.63 -39.70
C VAL A 173 -2.44 -21.20 -39.86
N LYS A 174 -3.40 -20.99 -40.77
CA LYS A 174 -4.05 -19.69 -40.96
C LYS A 174 -5.15 -19.50 -39.91
N LEU A 175 -5.36 -18.25 -39.51
CA LEU A 175 -6.50 -17.83 -38.67
C LEU A 175 -7.11 -16.58 -39.30
N TYR A 176 -8.43 -16.55 -39.40
CA TYR A 176 -9.22 -15.47 -39.95
C TYR A 176 -10.14 -14.92 -38.86
N LEU A 177 -10.10 -13.60 -38.70
CA LEU A 177 -10.90 -12.87 -37.71
C LEU A 177 -11.73 -11.83 -38.46
N CYS A 178 -13.05 -11.84 -38.32
CA CYS A 178 -13.90 -10.80 -38.91
C CYS A 178 -14.50 -9.94 -37.81
N ALA A 179 -14.10 -8.66 -37.76
CA ALA A 179 -14.69 -7.65 -36.88
C ALA A 179 -15.97 -7.11 -37.53
N VAL A 180 -17.13 -7.42 -36.94
CA VAL A 180 -18.45 -7.03 -37.43
C VAL A 180 -18.87 -5.72 -36.79
N ASP A 181 -19.33 -4.75 -37.60
CA ASP A 181 -19.87 -3.47 -37.14
C ASP A 181 -21.37 -3.41 -37.48
N PHE A 182 -22.24 -3.27 -36.48
CA PHE A 182 -23.69 -3.12 -36.71
C PHE A 182 -24.08 -1.65 -36.91
N GLU A 183 -25.06 -1.42 -37.77
CA GLU A 183 -25.65 -0.09 -37.96
C GLU A 183 -26.66 0.21 -36.85
N LYS A 184 -26.32 1.14 -35.96
CA LYS A 184 -27.20 1.62 -34.87
C LYS A 184 -27.85 0.45 -34.10
N ALA A 185 -27.03 -0.51 -33.66
CA ALA A 185 -27.47 -1.78 -33.05
C ALA A 185 -28.53 -1.63 -31.95
N PHE A 186 -28.35 -0.69 -31.01
CA PHE A 186 -29.29 -0.49 -29.91
C PHE A 186 -30.61 0.12 -30.36
N ASP A 187 -30.58 0.97 -31.39
CA ASP A 187 -31.75 1.69 -31.90
C ASP A 187 -32.61 0.82 -32.85
N SER A 188 -32.03 -0.25 -33.39
CA SER A 188 -32.67 -1.12 -34.38
C SER A 188 -33.35 -2.35 -33.80
N VAL A 189 -33.21 -2.62 -32.50
CA VAL A 189 -33.83 -3.81 -31.86
C VAL A 189 -35.37 -3.77 -32.00
N ASP A 190 -35.92 -4.80 -32.64
CA ASP A 190 -37.36 -5.04 -32.71
C ASP A 190 -37.87 -5.57 -31.36
N ARG A 191 -38.72 -4.79 -30.68
CA ARG A 191 -39.20 -5.10 -29.33
C ARG A 191 -39.98 -6.43 -29.25
N PRO A 192 -40.92 -6.73 -30.17
CA PRO A 192 -41.56 -8.06 -30.23
C PRO A 192 -40.56 -9.22 -30.29
N LEU A 193 -39.52 -9.12 -31.14
CA LEU A 193 -38.48 -10.15 -31.22
C LEU A 193 -37.64 -10.23 -29.95
N LEU A 194 -37.40 -9.10 -29.27
CA LEU A 194 -36.75 -9.07 -27.95
C LEU A 194 -37.60 -9.80 -26.90
N TRP A 195 -38.91 -9.56 -26.85
CA TRP A 195 -39.80 -10.26 -25.92
C TRP A 195 -39.79 -11.77 -26.15
N ALA A 196 -39.84 -12.19 -27.41
CA ALA A 196 -39.73 -13.60 -27.77
C ALA A 196 -38.36 -14.20 -27.36
N ALA A 197 -37.27 -13.42 -27.47
CA ALA A 197 -35.95 -13.86 -27.00
C ALA A 197 -35.88 -14.01 -25.48
N LEU A 198 -36.46 -13.07 -24.71
CA LEU A 198 -36.55 -13.18 -23.25
C LEU A 198 -37.35 -14.43 -22.83
N GLN A 199 -38.49 -14.68 -23.48
CA GLN A 199 -39.30 -15.87 -23.22
C GLN A 199 -38.56 -17.17 -23.54
N ARG A 200 -37.80 -17.23 -24.65
CA ARG A 200 -36.95 -18.39 -24.97
C ARG A 200 -35.84 -18.61 -23.95
N ALA A 201 -35.34 -17.54 -23.33
CA ALA A 201 -34.39 -17.61 -22.22
C ALA A 201 -35.06 -17.95 -20.87
N GLY A 202 -36.37 -18.28 -20.85
CA GLY A 202 -37.10 -18.64 -19.63
C GLY A 202 -37.60 -17.45 -18.81
N ILE A 203 -37.50 -16.22 -19.32
CA ILE A 203 -37.94 -15.00 -18.63
C ILE A 203 -39.40 -14.74 -18.99
N GLY A 204 -40.31 -15.10 -18.08
CA GLY A 204 -41.75 -14.90 -18.19
C GLY A 204 -42.33 -14.11 -17.03
N GLY A 205 -43.62 -14.31 -16.76
CA GLY A 205 -44.28 -13.84 -15.54
C GLY A 205 -44.24 -12.33 -15.30
N THR A 206 -44.22 -11.96 -14.02
CA THR A 206 -44.20 -10.56 -13.55
C THR A 206 -42.94 -9.85 -14.02
N MET A 207 -41.79 -10.53 -14.06
CA MET A 207 -40.53 -9.97 -14.54
C MET A 207 -40.63 -9.50 -16.00
N LEU A 208 -41.16 -10.34 -16.91
CA LEU A 208 -41.35 -9.95 -18.30
C LEU A 208 -42.34 -8.78 -18.44
N GLN A 209 -43.45 -8.81 -17.70
CA GLN A 209 -44.45 -7.75 -17.69
C GLN A 209 -43.84 -6.41 -17.22
N ALA A 210 -43.03 -6.43 -16.16
CA ALA A 210 -42.33 -5.25 -15.67
C ALA A 210 -41.38 -4.65 -16.72
N ILE A 211 -40.63 -5.49 -17.43
CA ILE A 211 -39.76 -5.05 -18.54
C ILE A 211 -40.60 -4.47 -19.68
N GLN A 212 -41.69 -5.14 -20.09
CA GLN A 212 -42.57 -4.66 -21.15
C GLN A 212 -43.21 -3.31 -20.79
N ALA A 213 -43.65 -3.15 -19.54
CA ALA A 213 -44.21 -1.90 -19.02
C ALA A 213 -43.23 -0.72 -19.14
N MET A 214 -41.94 -0.96 -18.87
CA MET A 214 -40.91 0.07 -19.07
C MET A 214 -40.80 0.52 -20.54
N TYR A 215 -41.22 -0.29 -21.51
CA TYR A 215 -41.10 -0.03 -22.95
C TYR A 215 -42.45 0.19 -23.67
N ALA A 216 -43.57 0.22 -22.94
CA ALA A 216 -44.91 0.33 -23.52
C ALA A 216 -45.19 1.73 -24.12
N ASP A 217 -44.84 2.78 -23.37
CA ASP A 217 -44.96 4.18 -23.80
C ASP A 217 -43.66 4.92 -23.44
N VAL A 218 -42.95 5.43 -24.44
CA VAL A 218 -41.60 6.01 -24.26
C VAL A 218 -41.53 7.35 -24.98
N PRO A 219 -42.08 8.41 -24.38
CA PRO A 219 -41.96 9.75 -24.94
C PRO A 219 -40.51 10.25 -24.78
N VAL A 220 -39.94 10.75 -25.87
CA VAL A 220 -38.57 11.25 -25.91
C VAL A 220 -38.53 12.64 -26.53
N CYS A 221 -37.79 13.56 -25.91
CA CYS A 221 -37.63 14.93 -26.39
C CYS A 221 -36.13 15.24 -26.53
N VAL A 222 -35.75 16.14 -27.45
CA VAL A 222 -34.35 16.52 -27.67
C VAL A 222 -34.03 17.74 -26.81
N ARG A 223 -32.94 17.68 -26.05
CA ARG A 223 -32.41 18.82 -25.30
C ARG A 223 -31.60 19.71 -26.23
N THR A 224 -32.06 20.94 -26.37
CA THR A 224 -31.42 22.04 -27.10
C THR A 224 -30.94 23.12 -26.13
N GLU A 225 -30.20 24.12 -26.62
CA GLU A 225 -29.79 25.27 -25.79
C GLU A 225 -31.00 26.09 -25.27
N GLU A 226 -32.11 26.07 -26.02
CA GLU A 226 -33.35 26.79 -25.70
C GLU A 226 -34.29 26.00 -24.76
N GLY A 227 -33.98 24.73 -24.48
CA GLY A 227 -34.80 23.85 -23.65
C GLY A 227 -35.10 22.49 -24.29
N LEU A 228 -36.12 21.79 -23.80
CA LEU A 228 -36.58 20.54 -24.40
C LEU A 228 -37.46 20.83 -25.61
N SER A 229 -37.23 20.12 -26.71
CA SER A 229 -38.11 20.13 -27.89
C SER A 229 -39.48 19.52 -27.58
N GLY A 230 -40.40 19.58 -28.55
CA GLY A 230 -41.56 18.68 -28.56
C GLY A 230 -41.12 17.21 -28.48
N CYS A 231 -41.92 16.39 -27.80
CA CYS A 231 -41.61 14.98 -27.60
C CYS A 231 -42.20 14.12 -28.72
N PHE A 232 -41.51 13.04 -29.07
CA PHE A 232 -41.93 12.03 -30.03
C PHE A 232 -41.82 10.64 -29.40
N GLN A 233 -42.52 9.67 -29.98
CA GLN A 233 -42.57 8.31 -29.43
C GLN A 233 -41.41 7.45 -29.92
N SER A 234 -40.68 6.83 -28.99
CA SER A 234 -39.68 5.81 -29.30
C SER A 234 -40.35 4.44 -29.36
N VAL A 235 -40.55 3.94 -30.59
CA VAL A 235 -41.23 2.65 -30.85
C VAL A 235 -40.28 1.49 -31.15
N LEU A 236 -39.02 1.78 -31.48
CA LEU A 236 -37.97 0.79 -31.78
C LEU A 236 -36.79 0.94 -30.83
N GLY A 237 -35.98 -0.11 -30.75
CA GLY A 237 -34.74 -0.13 -30.00
C GLY A 237 -34.91 -0.27 -28.48
N VAL A 238 -33.77 -0.49 -27.83
CA VAL A 238 -33.63 -0.43 -26.38
C VAL A 238 -33.25 0.99 -25.94
N LYS A 239 -33.61 1.40 -24.72
CA LYS A 239 -33.41 2.79 -24.26
C LYS A 239 -31.91 3.08 -24.04
N GLN A 240 -31.25 3.84 -24.91
CA GLN A 240 -29.86 4.24 -24.71
C GLN A 240 -29.70 5.12 -23.46
N GLY A 241 -28.88 4.67 -22.49
CA GLY A 241 -28.69 5.35 -21.20
C GLY A 241 -29.50 4.75 -20.03
N CYS A 242 -30.42 3.82 -20.31
CA CYS A 242 -31.05 2.98 -19.30
C CYS A 242 -30.09 1.84 -18.88
N PRO A 243 -29.88 1.60 -17.57
CA PRO A 243 -28.96 0.55 -17.09
C PRO A 243 -29.34 -0.89 -17.46
N LEU A 244 -30.61 -1.15 -17.75
CA LEU A 244 -31.12 -2.49 -18.12
C LEU A 244 -30.91 -2.80 -19.61
N SER A 245 -30.92 -1.79 -20.48
CA SER A 245 -30.86 -1.95 -21.94
C SER A 245 -29.68 -2.78 -22.45
N PRO A 246 -28.44 -2.64 -21.92
CA PRO A 246 -27.32 -3.44 -22.41
C PRO A 246 -27.47 -4.93 -22.12
N LEU A 247 -28.08 -5.30 -20.98
CA LEU A 247 -28.40 -6.69 -20.67
C LEU A 247 -29.44 -7.25 -21.64
N LEU A 248 -30.50 -6.50 -21.91
CA LEU A 248 -31.55 -6.91 -22.86
C LEU A 248 -30.98 -7.13 -24.26
N PHE A 249 -30.09 -6.25 -24.72
CA PHE A 249 -29.39 -6.42 -25.99
C PHE A 249 -28.48 -7.66 -25.98
N GLY A 250 -27.78 -7.93 -24.87
CA GLY A 250 -27.00 -9.15 -24.70
C GLY A 250 -27.85 -10.42 -24.84
N ILE A 251 -28.98 -10.50 -24.12
CA ILE A 251 -29.91 -11.63 -24.19
C ILE A 251 -30.45 -11.80 -25.61
N PHE A 252 -30.70 -10.68 -26.31
CA PHE A 252 -31.14 -10.71 -27.71
C PHE A 252 -30.11 -11.35 -28.65
N LEU A 253 -28.81 -11.32 -28.32
CA LEU A 253 -27.75 -11.92 -29.13
C LEU A 253 -27.22 -13.25 -28.59
N ASP A 254 -27.59 -13.69 -27.39
CA ASP A 254 -27.02 -14.87 -26.76
C ASP A 254 -27.31 -16.18 -27.53
N ASP A 255 -28.39 -16.24 -28.33
CA ASP A 255 -28.70 -17.39 -29.19
C ASP A 255 -27.84 -17.47 -30.48
N PHE A 256 -27.01 -16.45 -30.77
CA PHE A 256 -26.12 -16.45 -31.94
C PHE A 256 -25.05 -17.53 -31.88
N GLU A 257 -24.52 -17.82 -30.68
CA GLU A 257 -23.53 -18.88 -30.50
C GLU A 257 -24.08 -20.24 -30.95
N GLY A 258 -25.31 -20.57 -30.57
CA GLY A 258 -25.99 -21.78 -31.01
C GLY A 258 -26.24 -21.82 -32.51
N HIS A 259 -26.53 -20.67 -33.13
CA HIS A 259 -26.70 -20.58 -34.59
C HIS A 259 -25.42 -20.91 -35.36
N ILE A 260 -24.26 -20.46 -34.88
CA ILE A 260 -22.97 -20.82 -35.50
C ILE A 260 -22.60 -22.28 -35.24
N GLN A 261 -22.94 -22.83 -34.07
CA GLN A 261 -22.70 -24.25 -33.76
C GLN A 261 -23.44 -25.21 -34.71
N GLN A 262 -24.60 -24.81 -35.25
CA GLN A 262 -25.35 -25.61 -36.24
C GLN A 262 -24.60 -25.84 -37.55
N LEU A 263 -23.61 -25.00 -37.88
CA LEU A 263 -22.74 -25.21 -39.04
C LEU A 263 -21.77 -26.39 -38.87
N GLY A 264 -21.56 -26.88 -37.65
CA GLY A 264 -20.62 -27.96 -37.36
C GLY A 264 -19.21 -27.67 -37.88
N ASP A 265 -18.61 -28.65 -38.55
CA ASP A 265 -17.27 -28.53 -39.13
C ASP A 265 -17.17 -27.45 -40.22
N ALA A 266 -18.29 -27.08 -40.85
CA ALA A 266 -18.31 -26.07 -41.90
C ALA A 266 -17.93 -24.68 -41.38
N ALA A 267 -18.16 -24.37 -40.10
CA ALA A 267 -17.70 -23.10 -39.51
C ALA A 267 -16.17 -23.04 -39.37
N ALA A 268 -15.50 -24.19 -39.29
CA ALA A 268 -14.06 -24.33 -39.05
C ALA A 268 -13.58 -23.47 -37.86
N LEU A 269 -14.36 -23.43 -36.78
CA LEU A 269 -14.06 -22.66 -35.58
C LEU A 269 -12.69 -23.08 -35.00
N PRO A 270 -11.86 -22.13 -34.56
CA PRO A 270 -10.56 -22.46 -33.99
C PRO A 270 -10.70 -23.05 -32.58
N GLN A 271 -9.67 -23.73 -32.13
CA GLN A 271 -9.65 -24.38 -30.82
C GLN A 271 -8.57 -23.80 -29.91
N LEU A 272 -8.87 -23.76 -28.60
CA LEU A 272 -7.93 -23.50 -27.51
C LEU A 272 -8.13 -24.57 -26.44
N ALA A 273 -7.05 -25.16 -25.94
CA ALA A 273 -7.09 -26.23 -24.93
C ALA A 273 -8.06 -27.38 -25.32
N GLY A 274 -8.06 -27.73 -26.62
CA GLY A 274 -8.93 -28.78 -27.18
C GLY A 274 -10.41 -28.43 -27.32
N ARG A 275 -10.83 -27.20 -26.96
CA ARG A 275 -12.22 -26.75 -27.02
C ARG A 275 -12.42 -25.74 -28.13
N THR A 276 -13.54 -25.87 -28.84
CA THR A 276 -13.93 -24.95 -29.91
C THR A 276 -14.30 -23.59 -29.35
N VAL A 277 -13.67 -22.53 -29.86
CA VAL A 277 -13.89 -21.16 -29.41
C VAL A 277 -15.07 -20.56 -30.18
N PRO A 278 -16.15 -20.11 -29.49
CA PRO A 278 -17.28 -19.47 -30.15
C PRO A 278 -16.93 -18.08 -30.67
N PRO A 279 -17.78 -17.46 -31.50
CA PRO A 279 -17.69 -16.03 -31.80
C PRO A 279 -17.58 -15.21 -30.50
N LEU A 280 -16.76 -14.15 -30.52
CA LEU A 280 -16.58 -13.29 -29.35
C LEU A 280 -17.45 -12.05 -29.49
N LEU A 281 -18.29 -11.77 -28.50
CA LEU A 281 -19.17 -10.62 -28.48
C LEU A 281 -18.83 -9.73 -27.28
N PHE A 282 -18.84 -8.42 -27.50
CA PHE A 282 -18.90 -7.41 -26.46
C PHE A 282 -20.05 -6.46 -26.78
N ALA A 283 -21.27 -6.93 -26.47
CA ALA A 283 -22.51 -6.34 -26.97
C ALA A 283 -22.55 -6.31 -28.50
N ASP A 284 -22.52 -5.13 -29.13
CA ASP A 284 -22.55 -4.95 -30.59
C ASP A 284 -21.19 -5.24 -31.26
N ASP A 285 -20.08 -5.10 -30.53
CA ASP A 285 -18.76 -5.40 -31.06
C ASP A 285 -18.53 -6.93 -31.14
N MET A 286 -18.67 -7.51 -32.34
CA MET A 286 -18.58 -8.97 -32.57
C MET A 286 -17.35 -9.37 -33.41
N PHE A 287 -16.75 -10.51 -33.04
CA PHE A 287 -15.73 -11.20 -33.83
C PHE A 287 -16.17 -12.60 -34.23
N LEU A 288 -16.20 -12.84 -35.54
CA LEU A 288 -16.22 -14.20 -36.10
C LEU A 288 -14.80 -14.74 -36.20
N LEU A 289 -14.64 -16.04 -35.96
CA LEU A 289 -13.33 -16.69 -35.85
C LEU A 289 -13.33 -17.96 -36.71
N SER A 290 -12.37 -18.10 -37.62
CA SER A 290 -12.24 -19.34 -38.40
C SER A 290 -10.79 -19.70 -38.70
N SER A 291 -10.53 -21.00 -38.76
CA SER A 291 -9.25 -21.57 -39.20
C SER A 291 -9.14 -21.71 -40.73
N SER A 292 -10.25 -21.50 -41.47
CA SER A 292 -10.28 -21.57 -42.93
C SER A 292 -11.03 -20.39 -43.56
N ALA A 293 -10.72 -20.07 -44.82
CA ALA A 293 -11.41 -19.00 -45.54
C ALA A 293 -12.86 -19.40 -45.85
N SER A 294 -13.09 -20.64 -46.27
CA SER A 294 -14.43 -21.18 -46.51
C SER A 294 -15.28 -21.19 -45.24
N GLY A 295 -14.68 -21.51 -44.08
CA GLY A 295 -15.40 -21.51 -42.81
C GLY A 295 -15.76 -20.11 -42.34
N LEU A 296 -14.89 -19.11 -42.54
CA LEU A 296 -15.27 -17.72 -42.26
C LEU A 296 -16.42 -17.26 -43.17
N GLN A 297 -16.38 -17.62 -44.46
CA GLN A 297 -17.45 -17.28 -45.40
C GLN A 297 -18.78 -17.95 -45.01
N ALA A 298 -18.76 -19.23 -44.58
CA ALA A 298 -19.95 -19.91 -44.07
C ALA A 298 -20.54 -19.21 -42.83
N GLN A 299 -19.69 -18.75 -41.90
CA GLN A 299 -20.14 -17.95 -40.75
C GLN A 299 -20.73 -16.59 -41.16
N LEU A 300 -20.21 -15.93 -42.20
CA LEU A 300 -20.77 -14.68 -42.72
C LEU A 300 -22.17 -14.87 -43.33
N HIS A 301 -22.41 -15.99 -44.02
CA HIS A 301 -23.74 -16.34 -44.52
C HIS A 301 -24.71 -16.62 -43.37
N ALA A 302 -24.30 -17.40 -42.37
CA ALA A 302 -25.12 -17.63 -41.18
C ALA A 302 -25.40 -16.31 -40.41
N LEU A 303 -24.43 -15.41 -40.32
CA LEU A 303 -24.63 -14.08 -39.76
C LEU A 303 -25.66 -13.28 -40.56
N GLN A 304 -25.65 -13.35 -41.89
CA GLN A 304 -26.63 -12.69 -42.74
C GLN A 304 -28.04 -13.23 -42.48
N ASP A 305 -28.22 -14.55 -42.44
CA ASP A 305 -29.52 -15.18 -42.14
C ASP A 305 -30.03 -14.82 -40.75
N TYR A 306 -29.14 -14.86 -39.75
CA TYR A 306 -29.44 -14.45 -38.38
C TYR A 306 -29.86 -12.98 -38.30
N CYS A 307 -29.12 -12.08 -38.95
CA CYS A 307 -29.44 -10.65 -38.97
C CYS A 307 -30.77 -10.38 -39.67
N ASN A 308 -31.05 -11.07 -40.78
CA ASN A 308 -32.34 -10.98 -41.48
C ASN A 308 -33.50 -11.40 -40.58
N ALA A 309 -33.37 -12.53 -39.88
CA ALA A 309 -34.39 -13.01 -38.95
C ALA A 309 -34.62 -12.06 -37.77
N LYS A 310 -33.56 -11.38 -37.30
CA LYS A 310 -33.61 -10.45 -36.16
C LYS A 310 -33.81 -8.98 -36.55
N LYS A 311 -33.93 -8.69 -37.85
CA LYS A 311 -34.00 -7.33 -38.43
C LYS A 311 -32.83 -6.42 -37.99
N LEU A 312 -31.64 -7.00 -37.83
CA LEU A 312 -30.40 -6.27 -37.58
C LEU A 312 -29.67 -5.99 -38.90
N THR A 313 -28.97 -4.87 -38.98
CA THR A 313 -28.21 -4.48 -40.18
C THR A 313 -26.72 -4.40 -39.87
N VAL A 314 -25.89 -5.08 -40.67
CA VAL A 314 -24.43 -5.01 -40.59
C VAL A 314 -23.90 -3.96 -41.56
N ASN A 315 -22.96 -3.13 -41.11
CA ASN A 315 -22.25 -2.19 -41.94
C ASN A 315 -21.09 -2.90 -42.67
N ALA A 316 -21.33 -3.37 -43.89
CA ALA A 316 -20.32 -4.07 -44.68
C ALA A 316 -19.04 -3.23 -44.93
N LYS A 317 -19.15 -1.90 -45.02
CA LYS A 317 -18.00 -1.00 -45.26
C LYS A 317 -17.08 -0.85 -44.04
N LYS A 318 -17.60 -1.02 -42.84
CA LYS A 318 -16.83 -0.96 -41.58
C LYS A 318 -16.46 -2.32 -41.04
N THR A 319 -17.12 -3.36 -41.53
CA THR A 319 -16.80 -4.75 -41.22
C THR A 319 -15.51 -5.14 -41.93
N GLN A 320 -14.56 -5.68 -41.18
CA GLN A 320 -13.19 -5.92 -41.65
C GLN A 320 -12.72 -7.33 -41.32
N VAL A 321 -12.06 -7.97 -42.29
CA VAL A 321 -11.41 -9.27 -42.10
C VAL A 321 -9.91 -9.06 -41.85
N ILE A 322 -9.40 -9.67 -40.79
CA ILE A 322 -7.97 -9.76 -40.48
C ILE A 322 -7.51 -11.19 -40.69
N LYS A 323 -6.46 -11.35 -41.48
CA LYS A 323 -5.78 -12.62 -41.68
C LYS A 323 -4.49 -12.69 -40.86
N VAL A 324 -4.38 -13.72 -40.03
CA VAL A 324 -3.14 -14.09 -39.34
C VAL A 324 -2.45 -15.20 -40.14
N LYS A 325 -1.25 -14.91 -40.67
CA LYS A 325 -0.45 -15.91 -41.40
C LYS A 325 0.23 -16.87 -40.41
N GLY A 326 0.11 -18.17 -40.66
CA GLY A 326 0.98 -19.20 -40.09
C GLY A 326 2.35 -19.16 -40.78
N TYR A 327 3.42 -19.39 -40.01
CA TYR A 327 4.79 -19.49 -40.55
C TYR A 327 5.15 -20.97 -40.71
N ARG A 328 5.69 -21.36 -41.88
CA ARG A 328 6.36 -22.66 -42.04
C ARG A 328 7.81 -22.52 -41.58
N ALA A 329 8.32 -23.50 -40.84
CA ALA A 329 9.69 -23.52 -40.33
C ALA A 329 10.75 -23.61 -41.45
N ASP A 330 10.34 -24.00 -42.66
CA ASP A 330 11.28 -24.39 -43.74
C ASP A 330 11.73 -23.22 -44.65
N SER A 331 11.32 -21.97 -44.38
CA SER A 331 11.80 -20.82 -45.15
C SER A 331 13.06 -20.22 -44.52
N GLU A 332 14.21 -20.39 -45.18
CA GLU A 332 15.53 -19.87 -44.77
C GLU A 332 15.51 -18.42 -44.24
N PRO A 333 16.32 -18.11 -43.21
CA PRO A 333 16.50 -16.76 -42.71
C PRO A 333 17.50 -15.97 -43.58
N ALA A 334 17.25 -15.84 -44.88
CA ALA A 334 18.13 -15.08 -45.77
C ALA A 334 17.55 -13.68 -46.08
N ARG A 335 18.26 -12.65 -45.58
CA ARG A 335 18.30 -11.25 -46.03
C ARG A 335 16.96 -10.57 -46.35
N LEU A 336 16.52 -9.65 -45.48
CA LEU A 336 15.80 -8.44 -45.92
C LEU A 336 15.99 -7.32 -44.89
N THR A 337 17.02 -6.53 -45.15
CA THR A 337 17.23 -5.16 -44.68
C THR A 337 16.03 -4.27 -45.02
N GLN A 338 15.69 -3.37 -44.08
CA GLN A 338 14.86 -2.15 -44.23
C GLN A 338 13.49 -2.27 -44.92
N VAL A 339 12.38 -2.11 -44.17
CA VAL A 339 11.22 -1.32 -44.68
C VAL A 339 10.45 -0.60 -43.54
N MET A 340 10.46 0.72 -43.68
CA MET A 340 9.52 1.81 -43.35
C MET A 340 8.53 1.72 -42.16
N ILE A 341 8.77 2.67 -41.27
CA ILE A 341 7.80 3.42 -40.45
C ILE A 341 6.80 4.15 -41.37
N MET A 342 5.51 4.10 -41.04
CA MET A 342 4.56 5.15 -41.40
C MET A 342 3.83 5.63 -40.13
N ARG A 343 3.89 6.95 -39.92
CA ARG A 343 3.29 7.70 -38.81
C ARG A 343 1.80 7.96 -39.08
N PRO A 344 1.03 8.38 -38.06
CA PRO A 344 -0.43 8.36 -38.08
C PRO A 344 -1.03 9.48 -38.95
N GLY A 345 -1.48 9.09 -40.13
CA GLY A 345 -2.46 9.74 -40.99
C GLY A 345 -3.23 8.63 -41.70
N GLY A 346 -4.54 8.80 -41.91
CA GLY A 346 -5.41 7.74 -42.45
C GLY A 346 -4.87 7.14 -43.75
N GLY A 347 -4.95 5.82 -43.85
CA GLY A 347 -4.63 5.08 -45.06
C GLY A 347 -4.92 3.60 -44.83
N SER A 348 -6.00 3.11 -45.42
CA SER A 348 -6.24 1.68 -45.67
C SER A 348 -5.04 1.18 -46.50
N GLY A 349 -4.18 0.39 -45.87
CA GLY A 349 -3.08 -0.28 -46.55
C GLY A 349 -3.55 -1.68 -46.92
N ASN A 350 -3.73 -1.94 -48.21
CA ASN A 350 -4.12 -3.24 -48.75
C ASN A 350 -3.13 -4.33 -48.30
N GLY A 351 -3.57 -5.19 -47.38
CA GLY A 351 -2.90 -6.47 -47.15
C GLY A 351 -3.07 -7.31 -48.43
N LYS A 352 -2.00 -7.54 -49.20
CA LYS A 352 -2.09 -8.39 -50.39
C LYS A 352 -2.52 -9.80 -50.00
N LEU A 353 -3.72 -10.18 -50.44
CA LEU A 353 -4.26 -11.54 -50.38
C LEU A 353 -3.38 -12.48 -51.23
N ALA A 354 -3.39 -13.78 -50.90
CA ALA A 354 -2.97 -14.79 -51.87
C ALA A 354 -4.02 -14.81 -52.99
N ALA A 355 -3.62 -15.08 -54.24
CA ALA A 355 -4.56 -15.19 -55.35
C ALA A 355 -5.69 -16.19 -54.98
N GLY A 356 -6.94 -15.71 -54.90
CA GLY A 356 -8.14 -16.54 -54.73
C GLY A 356 -8.91 -16.45 -53.39
N GLU A 357 -8.46 -15.70 -52.38
CA GLU A 357 -9.21 -15.55 -51.12
C GLU A 357 -9.95 -14.20 -51.08
N SER A 358 -11.27 -14.17 -51.26
CA SER A 358 -12.13 -12.98 -51.11
C SER A 358 -13.31 -13.28 -50.19
N PHE A 359 -13.75 -12.31 -49.40
CA PHE A 359 -14.88 -12.45 -48.49
C PHE A 359 -16.00 -11.48 -48.89
N GLU A 360 -17.24 -11.93 -48.78
CA GLU A 360 -18.41 -11.11 -49.06
C GLU A 360 -19.47 -11.23 -47.97
N TYR A 361 -20.24 -10.17 -47.78
CA TYR A 361 -21.42 -10.14 -46.93
C TYR A 361 -22.57 -9.49 -47.70
N ALA A 362 -23.70 -10.18 -47.84
CA ALA A 362 -24.82 -9.71 -48.65
C ALA A 362 -24.43 -9.30 -50.09
N GLY A 363 -23.50 -10.03 -50.71
CA GLY A 363 -22.98 -9.74 -52.06
C GLY A 363 -22.04 -8.54 -52.17
N LEU A 364 -21.69 -7.90 -51.04
CA LEU A 364 -20.71 -6.81 -51.00
C LEU A 364 -19.35 -7.34 -50.54
N PRO A 365 -18.24 -6.99 -51.22
CA PRO A 365 -16.91 -7.41 -50.81
C PRO A 365 -16.49 -6.76 -49.49
N LEU A 366 -15.89 -7.54 -48.59
CA LEU A 366 -15.35 -7.07 -47.32
C LEU A 366 -13.87 -6.67 -47.44
N GLU A 367 -13.46 -5.64 -46.71
CA GLU A 367 -12.06 -5.18 -46.68
C GLU A 367 -11.19 -6.17 -45.88
N VAL A 368 -10.07 -6.58 -46.46
CA VAL A 368 -9.04 -7.36 -45.75
C VAL A 368 -7.95 -6.42 -45.25
N ALA A 369 -8.03 -6.10 -43.96
CA ALA A 369 -7.17 -5.10 -43.33
C ALA A 369 -5.88 -5.71 -42.75
N SER A 370 -4.81 -4.92 -42.77
CA SER A 370 -3.56 -5.26 -42.06
C SER A 370 -3.64 -5.01 -40.55
N SER A 371 -4.61 -4.22 -40.09
CA SER A 371 -4.88 -3.99 -38.68
C SER A 371 -6.30 -3.50 -38.46
N THR A 372 -6.89 -3.82 -37.32
CA THR A 372 -8.16 -3.22 -36.85
C THR A 372 -8.04 -2.72 -35.43
N LYS A 373 -8.96 -1.85 -35.01
CA LYS A 373 -9.09 -1.40 -33.63
C LYS A 373 -10.31 -2.06 -33.01
N TYR A 374 -10.10 -2.80 -31.93
CA TYR A 374 -11.17 -3.43 -31.15
C TYR A 374 -11.09 -3.00 -29.70
N LEU A 375 -12.22 -2.55 -29.15
CA LEU A 375 -12.34 -2.09 -27.76
C LEU A 375 -11.22 -1.12 -27.34
N GLY A 376 -10.73 -0.27 -28.25
CA GLY A 376 -9.65 0.68 -27.94
C GLY A 376 -8.22 0.20 -28.25
N LEU A 377 -8.01 -1.10 -28.45
CA LEU A 377 -6.71 -1.71 -28.72
C LEU A 377 -6.54 -2.03 -30.21
N THR A 378 -5.31 -1.90 -30.73
CA THR A 378 -5.04 -2.14 -32.15
C THR A 378 -4.48 -3.55 -32.34
N PHE A 379 -5.17 -4.35 -33.14
CA PHE A 379 -4.72 -5.67 -33.58
C PHE A 379 -4.13 -5.51 -34.97
N SER A 380 -2.81 -5.63 -35.10
CA SER A 380 -2.14 -5.64 -36.41
C SER A 380 -1.77 -7.07 -36.81
N GLN A 381 -1.50 -7.28 -38.10
CA GLN A 381 -0.76 -8.45 -38.58
C GLN A 381 0.60 -8.42 -37.89
N LEU A 382 0.70 -9.08 -36.71
CA LEU A 382 1.81 -8.84 -35.79
C LEU A 382 3.15 -8.99 -36.53
N SER A 383 3.92 -7.91 -36.58
CA SER A 383 5.26 -7.95 -37.14
C SER A 383 6.15 -8.82 -36.25
N LYS A 384 7.18 -9.45 -36.86
CA LYS A 384 8.13 -10.34 -36.17
C LYS A 384 8.77 -9.70 -34.92
N GLN A 385 8.88 -8.36 -34.86
CA GLN A 385 9.66 -7.65 -33.83
C GLN A 385 8.83 -6.83 -32.82
N HIS A 386 7.57 -6.48 -33.10
CA HIS A 386 6.86 -5.49 -32.27
C HIS A 386 5.56 -5.93 -31.58
N GLY A 387 5.01 -7.12 -31.88
CA GLY A 387 3.89 -7.70 -31.11
C GLY A 387 2.74 -6.72 -30.83
N PHE A 388 2.17 -6.76 -29.63
CA PHE A 388 1.16 -5.81 -29.17
C PHE A 388 1.75 -4.49 -28.64
N ALA A 389 3.08 -4.33 -28.62
CA ALA A 389 3.71 -3.11 -28.11
C ALA A 389 3.39 -1.88 -28.95
N SER A 390 2.95 -2.03 -30.21
CA SER A 390 2.44 -0.91 -31.02
C SER A 390 1.20 -0.26 -30.40
N CYS A 391 0.43 -0.97 -29.58
CA CYS A 391 -0.67 -0.39 -28.80
C CYS A 391 -0.18 0.73 -27.89
N ALA A 392 1.01 0.56 -27.29
CA ALA A 392 1.63 1.55 -26.44
C ALA A 392 1.86 2.87 -27.20
N ASP A 393 2.28 2.82 -28.47
CA ASP A 393 2.49 4.03 -29.30
C ASP A 393 1.19 4.77 -29.62
N VAL A 394 0.13 4.03 -29.92
CA VAL A 394 -1.21 4.59 -30.18
C VAL A 394 -1.75 5.26 -28.92
N LEU A 395 -1.65 4.57 -27.77
CA LEU A 395 -2.07 5.09 -26.47
C LEU A 395 -1.22 6.28 -26.02
N ALA A 396 0.07 6.33 -26.36
CA ALA A 396 0.91 7.49 -26.11
C ALA A 396 0.46 8.73 -26.91
N LYS A 397 -0.07 8.56 -28.13
CA LYS A 397 -0.69 9.67 -28.89
C LYS A 397 -1.98 10.14 -28.23
N ALA A 398 -2.87 9.21 -27.88
CA ALA A 398 -4.14 9.53 -27.21
C ALA A 398 -3.91 10.17 -25.83
N GLY A 399 -3.01 9.61 -25.02
CA GLY A 399 -2.63 10.14 -23.72
C GLY A 399 -1.97 11.52 -23.79
N ARG A 400 -1.20 11.81 -24.86
CA ARG A 400 -0.72 13.18 -25.12
C ARG A 400 -1.86 14.16 -25.38
N GLN A 401 -2.81 13.78 -26.23
CA GLN A 401 -3.99 14.63 -26.49
C GLN A 401 -4.81 14.86 -25.22
N ALA A 402 -5.07 13.80 -24.45
CA ALA A 402 -5.76 13.88 -23.16
C ALA A 402 -5.02 14.78 -22.18
N MET A 403 -3.70 14.65 -22.07
CA MET A 403 -2.86 15.51 -21.22
C MET A 403 -2.94 16.98 -21.64
N PHE A 404 -2.86 17.30 -22.93
CA PHE A 404 -2.94 18.70 -23.38
C PHE A 404 -4.34 19.28 -23.16
N ALA A 405 -5.40 18.51 -23.42
CA ALA A 405 -6.77 18.91 -23.14
C ALA A 405 -7.00 19.14 -21.63
N MET A 406 -6.52 18.20 -20.81
CA MET A 406 -6.55 18.29 -19.34
C MET A 406 -5.83 19.55 -18.86
N ARG A 407 -4.60 19.81 -19.35
CA ARG A 407 -3.84 21.01 -18.94
C ARG A 407 -4.49 22.31 -19.38
N ARG A 408 -5.08 22.36 -20.59
CA ARG A 408 -5.86 23.51 -21.03
C ARG A 408 -7.03 23.77 -20.09
N ARG A 409 -7.80 22.72 -19.77
CA ARG A 409 -8.95 22.84 -18.87
C ARG A 409 -8.55 23.19 -17.44
N ALA A 410 -7.44 22.63 -16.94
CA ALA A 410 -6.88 22.97 -15.64
C ALA A 410 -6.53 24.47 -15.58
N TRP A 411 -5.91 25.01 -16.64
CA TRP A 411 -5.59 26.44 -16.73
C TRP A 411 -6.85 27.32 -16.78
N GLU A 412 -7.85 26.98 -17.60
CA GLU A 412 -9.14 27.69 -17.67
C GLU A 412 -9.87 27.75 -16.30
N LEU A 413 -9.72 26.69 -15.49
CA LEU A 413 -10.34 26.58 -14.17
C LEU A 413 -9.45 27.11 -13.03
N GLY A 414 -8.27 27.67 -13.33
CA GLY A 414 -7.32 28.17 -12.33
C GLY A 414 -6.63 27.07 -11.49
N ALA A 415 -6.70 25.80 -11.90
CA ALA A 415 -6.03 24.66 -11.26
C ALA A 415 -4.53 24.63 -11.64
N CYS A 416 -3.79 25.61 -11.12
CA CYS A 416 -2.39 25.85 -11.48
C CYS A 416 -1.39 25.11 -10.60
N LEU A 417 -1.78 24.62 -9.41
CA LEU A 417 -0.87 23.93 -8.48
C LEU A 417 -0.38 22.59 -9.05
N VAL A 418 0.89 22.27 -8.81
CA VAL A 418 1.54 21.05 -9.32
C VAL A 418 0.82 19.79 -8.83
N GLU A 419 0.43 19.75 -7.56
CA GLU A 419 -0.33 18.65 -6.96
C GLU A 419 -1.68 18.43 -7.64
N GLN A 420 -2.41 19.52 -7.91
CA GLN A 420 -3.69 19.46 -8.63
C GLN A 420 -3.49 18.93 -10.05
N GLN A 421 -2.47 19.41 -10.77
CA GLN A 421 -2.16 18.91 -12.11
C GLN A 421 -1.75 17.42 -12.08
N CYS A 422 -0.97 17.00 -11.09
CA CYS A 422 -0.57 15.60 -10.87
C CYS A 422 -1.77 14.69 -10.60
N MET A 423 -2.70 15.13 -9.75
CA MET A 423 -3.96 14.44 -9.46
C MET A 423 -4.83 14.33 -10.72
N LEU A 424 -4.98 15.43 -11.48
CA LEU A 424 -5.71 15.41 -12.75
C LEU A 424 -5.05 14.44 -13.75
N PHE A 425 -3.72 14.37 -13.79
CA PHE A 425 -3.02 13.42 -14.65
C PHE A 425 -3.32 11.97 -14.25
N ASP A 426 -3.31 11.66 -12.95
CA ASP A 426 -3.64 10.31 -12.47
C ASP A 426 -5.09 9.91 -12.76
N VAL A 427 -6.01 10.87 -12.74
CA VAL A 427 -7.43 10.64 -13.02
C VAL A 427 -7.73 10.54 -14.52
N PHE A 428 -7.15 11.41 -15.34
CA PHE A 428 -7.58 11.56 -16.75
C PHE A 428 -6.57 11.02 -17.78
N VAL A 429 -5.29 10.97 -17.45
CA VAL A 429 -4.24 10.64 -18.44
C VAL A 429 -3.62 9.27 -18.18
N LYS A 430 -3.25 8.96 -16.93
CA LYS A 430 -2.67 7.67 -16.55
C LYS A 430 -3.55 6.47 -16.97
N PRO A 431 -4.90 6.51 -16.84
CA PRO A 431 -5.75 5.42 -17.31
C PRO A 431 -5.71 5.24 -18.83
N VAL A 432 -5.69 6.34 -19.59
CA VAL A 432 -5.55 6.30 -21.06
C VAL A 432 -4.21 5.69 -21.47
N LEU A 433 -3.15 6.10 -20.79
CA LEU A 433 -1.79 5.60 -21.05
C LEU A 433 -1.63 4.10 -20.73
N SER A 434 -2.34 3.61 -19.72
CA SER A 434 -2.15 2.24 -19.21
C SER A 434 -3.24 1.25 -19.66
N TYR A 435 -4.21 1.70 -20.47
CA TYR A 435 -5.32 0.87 -20.92
C TYR A 435 -4.83 -0.37 -21.71
N GLY A 436 -5.20 -1.57 -21.26
CA GLY A 436 -4.81 -2.82 -21.89
C GLY A 436 -3.36 -3.25 -21.67
N CYS A 437 -2.65 -2.67 -20.70
CA CYS A 437 -1.26 -3.05 -20.35
C CYS A 437 -1.11 -4.52 -19.96
N GLU A 438 -2.20 -5.20 -19.58
CA GLU A 438 -2.29 -6.64 -19.39
C GLU A 438 -1.85 -7.43 -20.63
N LEU A 439 -2.05 -6.86 -21.81
CA LEU A 439 -1.79 -7.48 -23.10
C LEU A 439 -0.46 -7.04 -23.68
N TRP A 440 -0.20 -5.73 -23.74
CA TRP A 440 0.99 -5.17 -24.38
C TRP A 440 2.13 -4.88 -23.41
N GLY A 441 1.87 -4.82 -22.11
CA GLY A 441 2.83 -4.41 -21.08
C GLY A 441 4.02 -5.36 -21.00
N VAL A 442 3.78 -6.68 -21.08
CA VAL A 442 4.86 -7.68 -21.10
C VAL A 442 5.83 -7.45 -22.26
N ASP A 443 5.31 -7.09 -23.44
CA ASP A 443 6.13 -6.84 -24.64
C ASP A 443 6.95 -5.55 -24.53
N VAL A 444 6.53 -4.62 -23.67
CA VAL A 444 7.19 -3.33 -23.42
C VAL A 444 8.20 -3.43 -22.27
N LEU A 445 7.88 -4.17 -21.20
CA LEU A 445 8.74 -4.34 -20.03
C LEU A 445 10.05 -5.07 -20.35
N LEU A 446 10.05 -5.92 -21.38
CA LEU A 446 11.24 -6.63 -21.86
C LEU A 446 12.17 -5.77 -22.72
N ARG A 447 11.82 -4.51 -23.01
CA ARG A 447 12.63 -3.63 -23.86
C ARG A 447 13.53 -2.72 -23.02
N PRO A 448 14.78 -2.48 -23.46
CA PRO A 448 15.68 -1.56 -22.78
C PRO A 448 15.29 -0.07 -22.95
N ASP A 449 14.45 0.28 -23.94
CA ASP A 449 14.03 1.65 -24.19
C ASP A 449 12.81 2.06 -23.37
N CYS A 450 12.81 3.30 -22.87
CA CYS A 450 11.67 3.82 -22.12
C CYS A 450 10.48 4.01 -23.08
N SER A 451 9.41 3.26 -22.81
CA SER A 451 8.25 3.17 -23.71
C SER A 451 7.69 4.54 -24.13
N SER A 452 7.06 4.60 -25.30
CA SER A 452 6.41 5.81 -25.80
C SER A 452 5.39 6.40 -24.82
N VAL A 453 4.72 5.54 -24.06
CA VAL A 453 3.75 5.87 -23.02
C VAL A 453 4.43 6.51 -21.82
N GLU A 454 5.51 5.89 -21.34
CA GLU A 454 6.34 6.39 -20.23
C GLU A 454 6.96 7.75 -20.57
N ARG A 455 7.34 7.98 -21.83
CA ARG A 455 7.83 9.29 -22.28
C ARG A 455 6.79 10.40 -22.11
N VAL A 456 5.49 10.11 -22.23
CA VAL A 456 4.42 11.10 -22.00
C VAL A 456 4.38 11.50 -20.52
N HIS A 457 4.42 10.52 -19.63
CA HIS A 457 4.40 10.74 -18.19
C HIS A 457 5.65 11.50 -17.70
N ARG A 458 6.83 11.12 -18.16
CA ARG A 458 8.08 11.84 -17.84
C ARG A 458 8.09 13.26 -18.38
N TRP A 459 7.55 13.47 -19.57
CA TRP A 459 7.42 14.81 -20.13
C TRP A 459 6.48 15.67 -19.29
N PHE A 460 5.34 15.10 -18.86
CA PHE A 460 4.40 15.77 -17.99
C PHE A 460 5.06 16.21 -16.67
N CYS A 461 5.72 15.29 -15.97
CA CYS A 461 6.39 15.54 -14.69
C CYS A 461 7.41 16.67 -14.80
N ARG A 462 8.29 16.63 -15.81
CA ARG A 462 9.25 17.71 -16.04
C ARG A 462 8.57 19.04 -16.33
N ARG A 463 7.50 19.01 -17.13
CA ARG A 463 6.82 20.24 -17.58
C ARG A 463 6.07 20.94 -16.45
N VAL A 464 5.45 20.20 -15.53
CA VAL A 464 4.75 20.81 -14.37
C VAL A 464 5.73 21.40 -13.35
N GLN A 465 6.95 20.88 -13.28
CA GLN A 465 8.02 21.39 -12.42
C GLN A 465 8.89 22.48 -13.07
N GLY A 466 8.69 22.77 -14.36
CA GLY A 466 9.55 23.71 -15.10
C GLY A 466 10.98 23.19 -15.37
N LEU A 467 11.22 21.88 -15.25
CA LEU A 467 12.56 21.29 -15.38
C LEU A 467 13.01 21.17 -16.85
N PRO A 468 14.30 21.40 -17.15
CA PRO A 468 14.85 21.23 -18.48
C PRO A 468 15.00 19.74 -18.84
N LYS A 469 15.11 19.41 -20.13
CA LYS A 469 15.15 18.01 -20.62
C LYS A 469 16.34 17.19 -20.10
N GLN A 470 17.42 17.88 -19.71
CA GLN A 470 18.66 17.31 -19.20
C GLN A 470 18.51 16.69 -17.81
N VAL A 471 17.52 17.12 -17.01
CA VAL A 471 17.27 16.54 -15.68
C VAL A 471 16.77 15.11 -15.82
N THR A 472 17.39 14.18 -15.09
CA THR A 472 17.04 12.75 -15.16
C THR A 472 15.57 12.56 -14.74
N ALA A 473 14.89 11.63 -15.42
CA ALA A 473 13.48 11.36 -15.13
C ALA A 473 13.27 10.84 -13.70
N ALA A 474 14.26 10.13 -13.16
CA ALA A 474 14.23 9.65 -11.78
C ALA A 474 14.14 10.79 -10.76
N ILE A 475 14.91 11.87 -10.94
CA ILE A 475 14.84 13.04 -10.06
C ILE A 475 13.48 13.74 -10.18
N SER A 476 13.00 13.99 -11.41
CA SER A 476 11.69 14.62 -11.64
C SER A 476 10.53 13.82 -11.04
N LEU A 477 10.59 12.49 -11.13
CA LEU A 477 9.61 11.61 -10.52
C LEU A 477 9.70 11.61 -8.99
N ALA A 478 10.91 11.54 -8.43
CA ALA A 478 11.16 11.55 -6.98
C ALA A 478 10.67 12.85 -6.31
N GLU A 479 10.96 14.00 -6.92
CA GLU A 479 10.52 15.32 -6.44
C GLU A 479 8.99 15.47 -6.43
N LEU A 480 8.27 14.77 -7.32
CA LEU A 480 6.80 14.74 -7.31
C LEU A 480 6.21 13.61 -6.46
N GLY A 481 7.06 12.77 -5.83
CA GLY A 481 6.64 11.55 -5.14
C GLY A 481 5.98 10.53 -6.08
N ARG A 482 6.30 10.54 -7.38
CA ARG A 482 5.66 9.70 -8.41
C ARG A 482 6.54 8.51 -8.79
N GLN A 483 5.90 7.40 -9.10
CA GLN A 483 6.55 6.19 -9.63
C GLN A 483 6.45 6.13 -11.16
N PRO A 484 7.40 5.48 -11.86
CA PRO A 484 7.27 5.20 -13.29
C PRO A 484 5.99 4.40 -13.60
N LEU A 485 5.42 4.55 -14.80
CA LEU A 485 4.22 3.79 -15.19
C LEU A 485 4.46 2.29 -15.25
N GLN A 486 5.71 1.85 -15.49
CA GLN A 486 6.08 0.43 -15.47
C GLN A 486 5.66 -0.27 -14.18
N SER A 487 5.84 0.38 -13.03
CA SER A 487 5.47 -0.16 -11.73
C SER A 487 3.95 -0.43 -11.65
N PHE A 488 3.15 0.47 -12.21
CA PHE A 488 1.71 0.30 -12.30
C PHE A 488 1.31 -0.85 -13.24
N TRP A 489 2.00 -1.00 -14.38
CA TRP A 489 1.71 -2.09 -15.33
C TRP A 489 2.01 -3.47 -14.76
N ILE A 490 3.11 -3.62 -14.01
CA ILE A 490 3.44 -4.89 -13.32
C ILE A 490 2.31 -5.27 -12.36
N GLN A 491 1.77 -4.31 -11.60
CA GLN A 491 0.64 -4.56 -10.70
C GLN A 491 -0.62 -5.02 -11.45
N GLN A 492 -0.94 -4.39 -12.60
CA GLN A 492 -2.06 -4.82 -13.42
C GLN A 492 -1.84 -6.22 -14.02
N LEU A 493 -0.61 -6.53 -14.44
CA LEU A 493 -0.24 -7.83 -15.01
C LEU A 493 -0.36 -8.97 -13.99
N VAL A 494 0.05 -8.75 -12.74
CA VAL A 494 -0.16 -9.71 -11.65
C VAL A 494 -1.64 -9.95 -11.40
N ARG A 495 -2.43 -8.88 -11.25
CA ARG A 495 -3.89 -8.99 -11.05
C ARG A 495 -4.55 -9.72 -12.21
N PHE A 496 -4.08 -9.46 -13.42
CA PHE A 496 -4.55 -10.14 -14.61
C PHE A 496 -4.19 -11.62 -14.59
N TRP A 497 -2.95 -11.98 -14.26
CA TRP A 497 -2.50 -13.37 -14.11
C TRP A 497 -3.34 -14.15 -13.09
N ASN A 498 -3.54 -13.61 -11.89
CA ASN A 498 -4.36 -14.25 -10.85
C ASN A 498 -5.80 -14.46 -11.34
N ARG A 499 -6.34 -13.47 -12.06
CA ARG A 499 -7.67 -13.61 -12.67
C ARG A 499 -7.70 -14.66 -13.78
N LEU A 500 -6.65 -14.79 -14.58
CA LEU A 500 -6.53 -15.86 -15.58
C LEU A 500 -6.49 -17.23 -14.92
N GLN A 501 -5.76 -17.39 -13.82
CA GLN A 501 -5.76 -18.62 -13.01
C GLN A 501 -7.14 -18.96 -12.47
N ASN A 502 -7.83 -18.00 -11.85
CA ASN A 502 -9.19 -18.20 -11.37
C ASN A 502 -10.16 -18.55 -12.52
N SER A 503 -9.96 -17.95 -13.70
CA SER A 503 -10.74 -18.26 -14.90
C SER A 503 -10.46 -19.64 -15.46
N ALA A 504 -9.30 -20.24 -15.17
CA ALA A 504 -8.95 -21.58 -15.61
C ALA A 504 -9.66 -22.69 -14.81
N ALA A 505 -10.15 -22.37 -13.60
CA ALA A 505 -10.98 -23.28 -12.82
C ALA A 505 -12.40 -23.42 -13.37
N ASP A 506 -12.90 -22.38 -14.05
CA ASP A 506 -14.20 -22.39 -14.73
C ASP A 506 -14.05 -23.09 -16.10
N GLU A 507 -14.62 -24.28 -16.23
CA GLU A 507 -14.52 -25.07 -17.45
C GLU A 507 -15.26 -24.47 -18.64
N ASP A 508 -16.24 -23.60 -18.43
CA ASP A 508 -17.04 -23.01 -19.50
C ASP A 508 -16.56 -21.61 -19.91
N ARG A 509 -15.54 -21.09 -19.22
CA ARG A 509 -14.98 -19.77 -19.51
C ARG A 509 -13.89 -19.82 -20.57
N VAL A 510 -14.19 -19.22 -21.73
CA VAL A 510 -13.27 -19.12 -22.88
C VAL A 510 -11.91 -18.48 -22.52
N LEU A 511 -11.90 -17.51 -21.60
CA LEU A 511 -10.68 -16.89 -21.09
C LEU A 511 -9.75 -17.92 -20.41
N GLY A 512 -10.33 -18.87 -19.68
CA GLY A 512 -9.62 -19.98 -19.05
C GLY A 512 -8.98 -20.91 -20.08
N TRP A 513 -9.70 -21.22 -21.17
CA TRP A 513 -9.16 -22.03 -22.28
C TRP A 513 -7.98 -21.33 -22.94
N ALA A 514 -8.09 -20.03 -23.22
CA ALA A 514 -7.00 -19.22 -23.76
C ALA A 514 -5.76 -19.24 -22.86
N PHE A 515 -5.94 -19.16 -21.55
CA PHE A 515 -4.82 -19.22 -20.62
C PHE A 515 -4.17 -20.60 -20.55
N LYS A 516 -4.96 -21.68 -20.41
CA LYS A 516 -4.47 -23.07 -20.42
C LYS A 516 -3.67 -23.36 -21.70
N ASP A 517 -4.22 -22.99 -22.85
CA ASP A 517 -3.58 -23.18 -24.14
C ASP A 517 -2.27 -22.37 -24.25
N ASN A 518 -2.21 -21.15 -23.70
CA ASN A 518 -1.00 -20.35 -23.69
C ASN A 518 0.11 -20.93 -22.77
N LEU A 519 -0.27 -21.57 -21.66
CA LEU A 519 0.63 -22.31 -20.78
C LEU A 519 1.15 -23.59 -21.42
N GLU A 520 0.30 -24.33 -22.13
CA GLU A 520 0.70 -25.48 -22.94
C GLU A 520 1.72 -25.07 -24.00
N LEU A 521 1.43 -23.97 -24.72
CA LEU A 521 2.34 -23.42 -25.72
C LEU A 521 3.70 -23.01 -25.12
N MET A 522 3.72 -22.52 -23.87
CA MET A 522 4.96 -22.26 -23.14
C MET A 522 5.74 -23.56 -22.84
N ARG A 523 5.06 -24.63 -22.43
CA ARG A 523 5.66 -25.93 -22.08
C ARG A 523 6.19 -26.69 -23.30
N GLU A 524 5.53 -26.55 -24.45
CA GLU A 524 5.97 -27.14 -25.72
C GLU A 524 7.37 -26.68 -26.16
N GLY A 525 7.94 -25.63 -25.53
CA GLY A 525 9.31 -25.19 -25.73
C GLY A 525 9.58 -24.56 -27.10
N GLY A 526 8.64 -24.69 -28.04
CA GLY A 526 8.71 -24.14 -29.38
C GLY A 526 8.80 -22.62 -29.34
N ASP A 527 9.88 -22.07 -29.90
CA ASP A 527 9.84 -20.68 -30.34
C ASP A 527 8.67 -20.54 -31.32
N LEU A 528 7.80 -19.53 -31.14
CA LEU A 528 6.94 -19.11 -32.25
C LEU A 528 7.89 -18.93 -33.43
N ALA A 529 7.52 -19.42 -34.63
CA ALA A 529 8.38 -19.68 -35.80
C ALA A 529 9.26 -18.51 -36.34
N ALA A 530 9.47 -17.45 -35.57
CA ALA A 530 10.37 -16.33 -35.78
C ALA A 530 11.20 -15.93 -34.53
N GLY A 531 11.39 -16.81 -33.54
CA GLY A 531 12.21 -16.53 -32.34
C GLY A 531 11.52 -15.64 -31.29
N SER A 532 10.19 -15.68 -31.23
CA SER A 532 9.38 -14.90 -30.28
C SER A 532 8.68 -15.83 -29.29
N ALA A 533 8.85 -15.60 -27.99
CA ALA A 533 8.10 -16.32 -26.95
C ALA A 533 6.60 -15.99 -26.99
N CYS A 534 5.74 -16.95 -26.61
CA CYS A 534 4.31 -16.71 -26.32
C CYS A 534 4.13 -15.77 -25.12
N TRP A 535 2.93 -15.24 -24.90
CA TRP A 535 2.68 -14.30 -23.80
C TRP A 535 3.12 -14.83 -22.43
N SER A 536 2.75 -16.06 -22.07
CA SER A 536 3.11 -16.67 -20.77
C SER A 536 4.61 -16.85 -20.60
N ARG A 537 5.33 -17.23 -21.67
CA ARG A 537 6.79 -17.37 -21.66
C ARG A 537 7.49 -16.02 -21.57
N ARG A 538 6.96 -14.98 -22.22
CA ARG A 538 7.46 -13.61 -22.07
C ARG A 538 7.23 -13.09 -20.66
N TRP A 539 6.06 -13.38 -20.08
CA TRP A 539 5.76 -13.04 -18.69
C TRP A 539 6.72 -13.76 -17.74
N LEU A 540 6.95 -15.05 -17.94
CA LEU A 540 7.96 -15.80 -17.20
C LEU A 540 9.36 -15.18 -17.34
N HIS A 541 9.75 -14.73 -18.53
CA HIS A 541 11.03 -14.04 -18.72
C HIS A 541 11.10 -12.70 -17.98
N VAL A 542 10.01 -11.91 -17.95
CA VAL A 542 9.93 -10.70 -17.10
C VAL A 542 10.16 -11.08 -15.64
N LEU A 543 9.52 -12.16 -15.16
CA LEU A 543 9.67 -12.66 -13.80
C LEU A 543 11.08 -13.18 -13.50
N GLN A 544 11.74 -13.85 -14.45
CA GLN A 544 13.09 -14.40 -14.32
C GLN A 544 14.18 -13.33 -14.43
N SER A 545 13.93 -12.25 -15.17
CA SER A 545 14.83 -11.10 -15.27
C SER A 545 14.85 -10.21 -14.01
N ALA A 546 14.01 -10.54 -13.02
CA ALA A 546 14.09 -9.96 -11.69
C ALA A 546 15.36 -10.47 -10.95
N PRO A 547 16.02 -9.65 -10.10
CA PRO A 547 17.33 -9.99 -9.54
C PRO A 547 17.40 -11.35 -8.81
N PRO A 548 18.50 -12.13 -8.95
CA PRO A 548 18.59 -13.53 -8.51
C PRO A 548 18.63 -13.79 -6.99
N ALA A 549 18.68 -12.75 -6.16
CA ALA A 549 18.73 -12.90 -4.69
C ALA A 549 17.36 -13.27 -4.06
N SER A 550 16.43 -13.83 -4.84
CA SER A 550 14.99 -13.85 -4.53
C SER A 550 14.33 -15.24 -4.50
N GLY A 551 15.09 -16.35 -4.49
CA GLY A 551 14.51 -17.70 -4.33
C GLY A 551 13.55 -18.06 -5.48
N THR A 552 13.97 -17.77 -6.71
CA THR A 552 13.12 -17.71 -7.88
C THR A 552 12.89 -19.12 -8.44
N LEU A 553 11.83 -19.81 -7.99
CA LEU A 553 10.98 -20.72 -8.81
C LEU A 553 9.92 -21.49 -8.00
N GLU A 554 10.00 -21.57 -6.67
CA GLU A 554 8.98 -22.24 -5.83
C GLU A 554 7.70 -21.41 -5.61
N TRP A 555 7.75 -20.10 -5.86
CA TRP A 555 6.64 -19.15 -5.60
C TRP A 555 5.57 -19.08 -6.69
N LEU A 556 5.73 -19.81 -7.80
CA LEU A 556 4.83 -19.75 -8.96
C LEU A 556 3.62 -20.71 -8.85
N THR A 557 3.66 -21.67 -7.93
CA THR A 557 2.61 -22.70 -7.77
C THR A 557 1.56 -22.39 -6.71
N GLU A 558 1.79 -21.40 -5.85
CA GLU A 558 0.85 -21.02 -4.78
C GLU A 558 0.64 -19.50 -4.80
N LEU A 559 -0.43 -19.05 -5.48
CA LEU A 559 -0.77 -17.63 -5.59
C LEU A 559 -1.94 -17.29 -4.66
N ASP A 560 -1.61 -16.74 -3.49
CA ASP A 560 -2.51 -15.84 -2.76
C ASP A 560 -2.25 -14.40 -3.25
N GLU A 561 -3.33 -13.70 -3.62
CA GLU A 561 -3.32 -12.28 -4.01
C GLU A 561 -2.68 -11.40 -2.92
N ALA A 562 -2.77 -11.83 -1.65
CA ALA A 562 -2.12 -11.19 -0.51
C ALA A 562 -0.58 -11.26 -0.58
N ALA A 563 0.03 -12.35 -1.04
CA ALA A 563 1.49 -12.58 -1.01
C ALA A 563 2.26 -11.81 -2.11
N VAL A 564 1.66 -11.65 -3.29
CA VAL A 564 2.26 -10.84 -4.38
C VAL A 564 2.15 -9.35 -4.05
N ILE A 565 1.03 -8.97 -3.44
CA ILE A 565 0.85 -7.65 -2.85
C ILE A 565 1.86 -7.49 -1.70
N GLU A 566 2.05 -8.46 -0.81
CA GLU A 566 2.99 -8.43 0.33
C GLU A 566 4.46 -8.37 -0.04
N ARG A 567 4.91 -8.83 -1.23
CA ARG A 567 6.33 -8.77 -1.63
C ARG A 567 6.67 -7.54 -2.48
N ALA A 568 5.78 -7.14 -3.40
CA ALA A 568 5.85 -5.81 -4.02
C ALA A 568 5.64 -4.70 -2.99
N ALA A 569 4.98 -5.06 -1.89
CA ALA A 569 4.81 -4.22 -0.73
C ALA A 569 5.61 -4.70 0.50
N ALA A 570 6.54 -5.65 0.42
CA ALA A 570 7.53 -5.81 1.50
C ALA A 570 8.49 -4.61 1.50
N ALA A 571 8.55 -3.93 0.35
CA ALA A 571 9.12 -2.60 0.17
C ALA A 571 8.09 -1.44 0.35
N TYR A 572 6.79 -1.70 0.58
CA TYR A 572 5.72 -0.68 0.64
C TYR A 572 4.57 -0.92 1.69
N LEU A 573 4.04 -2.13 1.87
CA LEU A 573 3.16 -2.66 2.94
C LEU A 573 3.83 -2.88 4.30
N ARG A 574 5.13 -2.64 4.47
CA ARG A 574 5.63 -2.36 5.83
C ARG A 574 4.92 -1.15 6.46
N ASN A 575 4.25 -0.34 5.63
CA ASN A 575 3.53 0.83 6.06
C ASN A 575 2.01 0.79 6.12
N SER A 576 1.24 -0.22 5.67
CA SER A 576 -0.23 -0.06 5.71
C SER A 576 -0.77 0.10 7.14
N GLU A 577 -0.10 -0.52 8.12
CA GLU A 577 -0.40 -0.34 9.55
C GLU A 577 0.12 1.01 10.07
N LEU A 578 1.26 1.49 9.57
CA LEU A 578 1.81 2.80 9.94
C LEU A 578 1.00 3.96 9.33
N ASP A 579 0.57 3.81 8.09
CA ASP A 579 -0.12 4.77 7.23
C ASP A 579 -1.65 4.72 7.40
N SER A 580 -2.18 3.82 8.24
CA SER A 580 -3.59 3.83 8.62
C SER A 580 -3.95 5.12 9.35
N ASP A 581 -5.23 5.44 9.45
CA ASP A 581 -5.65 6.60 10.24
C ASP A 581 -5.30 6.45 11.72
N ILE A 582 -4.91 7.57 12.35
CA ILE A 582 -4.84 7.77 13.79
C ILE A 582 -6.24 7.58 14.38
N SER A 583 -6.41 6.49 15.13
CA SER A 583 -7.68 6.13 15.74
C SER A 583 -7.92 6.93 17.03
N VAL A 584 -9.17 6.92 17.51
CA VAL A 584 -9.53 7.48 18.83
C VAL A 584 -8.74 6.78 19.94
N ALA A 585 -8.51 5.47 19.82
CA ALA A 585 -7.70 4.70 20.76
C ALA A 585 -6.22 5.15 20.78
N ASP A 586 -5.65 5.48 19.62
CA ASP A 586 -4.27 6.01 19.52
C ASP A 586 -4.15 7.34 20.27
N VAL A 587 -5.14 8.21 20.14
CA VAL A 587 -5.18 9.50 20.83
C VAL A 587 -5.38 9.32 22.34
N HIS A 588 -6.22 8.37 22.78
CA HIS A 588 -6.33 8.01 24.19
C HIS A 588 -5.01 7.50 24.78
N ALA A 589 -4.34 6.58 24.08
CA ALA A 589 -3.03 6.06 24.51
C ALA A 589 -1.98 7.17 24.57
N ALA A 590 -2.00 8.12 23.62
CA ALA A 590 -1.15 9.29 23.64
C ALA A 590 -1.47 10.22 24.84
N LEU A 591 -2.76 10.39 25.19
CA LEU A 591 -3.19 11.17 26.36
C LEU A 591 -2.79 10.51 27.68
N ASP A 592 -2.77 9.19 27.76
CA ASP A 592 -2.30 8.46 28.95
C ASP A 592 -0.81 8.69 29.18
N LYS A 593 -0.03 8.72 28.11
CA LYS A 593 1.42 9.01 28.14
C LYS A 593 1.74 10.49 28.37
N LEU A 594 0.84 11.41 28.03
CA LEU A 594 1.04 12.84 28.23
C LEU A 594 1.00 13.19 29.72
N SER A 595 2.02 13.84 30.28
CA SER A 595 1.94 14.32 31.69
C SER A 595 0.96 15.50 31.81
N SER A 596 0.14 15.52 32.87
CA SER A 596 -0.78 16.63 33.16
C SER A 596 -0.05 17.96 33.40
N SER A 597 1.21 17.91 33.84
CA SER A 597 2.10 19.07 34.06
C SER A 597 3.00 19.39 32.87
N SER A 598 2.77 18.79 31.70
CA SER A 598 3.60 19.02 30.51
C SER A 598 3.66 20.50 30.15
N ALA A 599 4.86 21.06 30.13
CA ALA A 599 5.09 22.42 29.63
C ALA A 599 4.72 22.51 28.14
N CYS A 600 4.06 23.61 27.77
CA CYS A 600 3.64 23.92 26.40
C CYS A 600 3.75 25.41 26.09
N LEU A 601 3.86 25.72 24.81
CA LEU A 601 3.59 27.04 24.26
C LEU A 601 2.10 27.21 23.98
N GLY A 602 1.57 28.39 24.29
CA GLY A 602 0.16 28.74 24.10
C GLY A 602 -0.74 28.55 25.33
N PRO A 603 -2.02 28.95 25.21
CA PRO A 603 -2.97 28.96 26.32
C PRO A 603 -3.50 27.55 26.66
N LEU A 604 -3.49 26.62 25.70
CA LEU A 604 -4.04 25.27 25.89
C LEU A 604 -3.08 24.40 26.74
N LYS A 605 -3.54 23.97 27.93
CA LYS A 605 -2.76 23.14 28.85
C LYS A 605 -3.14 21.66 28.75
N ALA A 606 -2.18 20.78 29.03
CA ALA A 606 -2.40 19.32 29.02
C ALA A 606 -3.57 18.88 29.94
N VAL A 607 -3.70 19.51 31.11
CA VAL A 607 -4.78 19.21 32.07
C VAL A 607 -6.18 19.46 31.49
N LEU A 608 -6.35 20.50 30.66
CA LEU A 608 -7.65 20.83 30.04
C LEU A 608 -8.03 19.81 28.98
N ILE A 609 -7.06 19.39 28.15
CA ILE A 609 -7.28 18.36 27.13
C ILE A 609 -7.64 17.03 27.80
N LYS A 610 -6.97 16.69 28.92
CA LYS A 610 -7.29 15.48 29.69
C LYS A 610 -8.66 15.53 30.35
N ALA A 611 -9.07 16.68 30.86
CA ALA A 611 -10.39 16.85 31.47
C ALA A 611 -11.51 16.68 30.43
N GLY A 612 -11.31 17.17 29.21
CA GLY A 612 -12.23 17.00 28.08
C GLY A 612 -11.99 15.74 27.25
N ARG A 613 -11.32 14.72 27.79
CA ARG A 613 -10.83 13.54 27.04
C ARG A 613 -11.90 12.97 26.11
N ASP A 614 -13.07 12.62 26.62
CA ASP A 614 -14.05 11.85 25.84
C ASP A 614 -14.67 12.69 24.70
N ALA A 615 -14.89 13.99 24.95
CA ALA A 615 -15.43 14.91 23.94
C ALA A 615 -14.39 15.33 22.90
N LEU A 616 -13.13 15.54 23.31
CA LEU A 616 -12.08 16.07 22.44
C LEU A 616 -11.39 14.99 21.61
N THR A 617 -11.30 13.75 22.10
CA THR A 617 -10.53 12.69 21.41
C THR A 617 -11.01 12.42 19.98
N PRO A 618 -12.33 12.33 19.66
CA PRO A 618 -12.79 12.17 18.28
C PRO A 618 -12.40 13.34 17.37
N VAL A 619 -12.49 14.57 17.87
CA VAL A 619 -12.12 15.79 17.13
C VAL A 619 -10.61 15.85 16.90
N LEU A 620 -9.82 15.52 17.91
CA LEU A 620 -8.37 15.45 17.83
C LEU A 620 -7.90 14.36 16.87
N ALA A 621 -8.55 13.19 16.86
CA ALA A 621 -8.26 12.14 15.88
C ALA A 621 -8.53 12.62 14.46
N ALA A 622 -9.66 13.28 14.20
CA ALA A 622 -9.95 13.86 12.89
C ALA A 622 -8.91 14.92 12.46
N LEU A 623 -8.53 15.83 13.37
CA LEU A 623 -7.50 16.84 13.15
C LEU A 623 -6.13 16.20 12.85
N PHE A 624 -5.73 15.22 13.65
CA PHE A 624 -4.46 14.51 13.46
C PHE A 624 -4.43 13.73 12.16
N ASN A 625 -5.55 13.13 11.73
CA ASN A 625 -5.66 12.48 10.43
C ASN A 625 -5.56 13.46 9.27
N ALA A 626 -6.14 14.66 9.41
CA ALA A 626 -5.97 15.71 8.40
C ALA A 626 -4.49 16.12 8.25
N VAL A 627 -3.78 16.31 9.37
CA VAL A 627 -2.34 16.61 9.39
C VAL A 627 -1.51 15.44 8.84
N PHE A 628 -1.82 14.22 9.26
CA PHE A 628 -1.11 13.00 8.87
C PHE A 628 -1.19 12.72 7.37
N ARG A 629 -2.40 12.76 6.80
CA ARG A 629 -2.64 12.48 5.37
C ARG A 629 -2.15 13.59 4.45
N SER A 630 -2.20 14.84 4.89
CA SER A 630 -1.76 15.98 4.07
C SER A 630 -0.23 16.14 4.09
N GLY A 631 0.45 15.62 5.11
CA GLY A 631 1.86 15.95 5.34
C GLY A 631 2.09 17.42 5.68
N CYS A 632 1.04 18.15 6.09
CA CYS A 632 1.12 19.56 6.43
C CYS A 632 1.10 19.75 7.95
N PHE A 633 2.29 19.90 8.56
CA PHE A 633 2.40 20.17 9.98
C PHE A 633 2.11 21.66 10.29
N PRO A 634 1.15 21.99 11.18
CA PRO A 634 0.78 23.38 11.45
C PRO A 634 1.98 24.24 11.91
N PRO A 635 2.19 25.45 11.36
CA PRO A 635 3.29 26.34 11.76
C PRO A 635 3.28 26.71 13.24
N GLU A 636 2.12 26.79 13.88
CA GLU A 636 2.01 27.04 15.32
C GLU A 636 2.54 25.87 16.14
N TRP A 637 2.51 24.66 15.58
CA TRP A 637 3.01 23.45 16.24
C TRP A 637 4.50 23.25 16.04
N SER A 638 5.08 23.81 14.97
CA SER A 638 6.52 23.73 14.70
C SER A 638 7.36 24.63 15.59
N LEU A 639 6.77 25.73 16.09
CA LEU A 639 7.45 26.69 16.95
C LEU A 639 7.95 26.04 18.24
N GLY A 640 9.25 26.17 18.49
CA GLY A 640 9.91 25.73 19.71
C GLY A 640 10.44 26.89 20.54
N ALA A 641 10.34 26.79 21.87
CA ALA A 641 11.01 27.70 22.79
C ALA A 641 12.08 26.94 23.58
N ILE A 642 13.35 27.27 23.34
CA ILE A 642 14.48 26.74 24.11
C ILE A 642 14.50 27.39 25.47
N THR A 643 14.43 26.58 26.52
CA THR A 643 14.77 26.98 27.88
C THR A 643 16.16 26.43 28.20
N PRO A 644 17.19 27.28 28.36
CA PRO A 644 18.52 26.84 28.76
C PRO A 644 18.51 26.39 30.23
N ILE A 645 18.97 25.17 30.49
CA ILE A 645 19.11 24.61 31.83
C ILE A 645 20.59 24.35 32.11
N HIS A 646 21.13 24.96 33.16
CA HIS A 646 22.54 24.77 33.52
C HIS A 646 22.80 23.30 33.90
N LYS A 647 23.84 22.71 33.28
CA LYS A 647 24.26 21.32 33.49
C LYS A 647 25.32 21.22 34.59
N LYS A 648 26.46 21.90 34.42
CA LYS A 648 27.60 21.97 35.35
C LYS A 648 28.68 22.91 34.78
N GLY A 649 29.61 23.39 35.61
CA GLY A 649 30.72 24.25 35.17
C GLY A 649 30.37 25.73 35.27
N ASP A 650 31.16 26.56 34.59
CA ASP A 650 30.97 28.02 34.56
C ASP A 650 29.58 28.37 33.99
N THR A 651 28.84 29.23 34.69
CA THR A 651 27.53 29.74 34.28
C THR A 651 27.63 30.75 33.13
N ALA A 652 28.82 31.27 32.81
CA ALA A 652 29.04 32.17 31.69
C ALA A 652 29.26 31.44 30.34
N ASP A 653 29.63 30.16 30.34
CA ASP A 653 29.85 29.39 29.11
C ASP A 653 28.54 28.75 28.62
N PRO A 654 28.03 29.11 27.42
CA PRO A 654 26.82 28.54 26.86
C PRO A 654 26.87 27.00 26.68
N ASN A 655 28.05 26.40 26.52
CA ASN A 655 28.20 24.94 26.38
C ASN A 655 27.90 24.18 27.69
N ASN A 656 27.84 24.89 28.81
CA ASN A 656 27.45 24.34 30.10
C ASN A 656 25.93 24.31 30.32
N TYR A 657 25.14 24.77 29.34
CA TYR A 657 23.68 24.70 29.36
C TYR A 657 23.16 23.61 28.42
N ARG A 658 22.03 23.02 28.80
CA ARG A 658 21.21 22.14 27.98
C ARG A 658 19.97 22.90 27.54
N GLY A 659 19.80 23.11 26.24
CA GLY A 659 18.60 23.73 25.70
C GLY A 659 17.45 22.71 25.64
N ILE A 660 16.44 22.85 26.50
CA ILE A 660 15.22 22.04 26.38
C ILE A 660 14.19 22.81 25.55
N THR A 661 13.75 22.23 24.43
CA THR A 661 12.74 22.87 23.58
C THR A 661 11.34 22.50 24.04
N VAL A 662 10.54 23.51 24.36
CA VAL A 662 9.11 23.39 24.67
C VAL A 662 8.32 23.82 23.44
N GLY A 663 7.48 22.94 22.91
CA GLY A 663 6.62 23.21 21.75
C GLY A 663 5.13 23.32 22.10
N HIS A 664 4.29 23.36 21.07
CA HIS A 664 2.84 23.37 21.22
C HIS A 664 2.31 22.04 21.76
N ILE A 665 1.26 22.08 22.59
CA ILE A 665 0.73 20.87 23.25
C ILE A 665 0.13 19.87 22.26
N LEU A 666 -0.56 20.35 21.22
CA LEU A 666 -1.15 19.48 20.18
C LEU A 666 -0.07 18.83 19.32
N GLY A 667 1.00 19.54 18.98
CA GLY A 667 2.16 18.98 18.27
C GLY A 667 2.86 17.90 19.09
N LYS A 668 2.97 18.09 20.42
CA LYS A 668 3.49 17.06 21.34
C LYS A 668 2.58 15.83 21.42
N LEU A 669 1.25 16.03 21.49
CA LEU A 669 0.29 14.93 21.53
C LEU A 669 0.28 14.14 20.21
N TYR A 670 0.34 14.83 19.07
CA TYR A 670 0.52 14.22 17.75
C TYR A 670 1.82 13.38 17.69
N ALA A 671 2.94 13.94 18.13
CA ALA A 671 4.21 13.22 18.19
C ALA A 671 4.16 11.96 19.08
N LEU A 672 3.38 11.98 20.18
CA LEU A 672 3.17 10.80 21.03
C LEU A 672 2.36 9.71 20.34
N ALA A 673 1.33 10.09 19.58
CA ALA A 673 0.53 9.15 18.79
C ALA A 673 1.39 8.47 17.72
N ILE A 674 2.13 9.26 16.93
CA ILE A 674 3.08 8.78 15.92
C ILE A 674 4.14 7.88 16.55
N ASN A 675 4.76 8.32 17.66
CA ASN A 675 5.79 7.54 18.35
C ASN A 675 5.27 6.20 18.88
N THR A 676 4.06 6.18 19.44
CA THR A 676 3.47 4.94 19.96
C THR A 676 3.25 3.93 18.84
N ARG A 677 2.66 4.37 17.73
CA ARG A 677 2.43 3.52 16.56
C ARG A 677 3.73 3.00 15.97
N LEU A 678 4.67 3.90 15.69
CA LEU A 678 5.94 3.54 15.06
C LEU A 678 6.76 2.59 15.94
N ASN A 679 6.79 2.82 17.26
CA ASN A 679 7.53 1.95 18.17
C ASN A 679 6.90 0.56 18.27
N THR A 680 5.58 0.46 18.42
CA THR A 680 4.87 -0.84 18.46
C THR A 680 5.16 -1.66 17.20
N TRP A 681 5.11 -1.01 16.05
CA TRP A 681 5.40 -1.65 14.78
C TRP A 681 6.86 -2.14 14.71
N LEU A 682 7.84 -1.29 15.05
CA LEU A 682 9.26 -1.68 15.03
C LEU A 682 9.59 -2.86 15.94
N GLU A 683 8.98 -2.92 17.13
CA GLU A 683 9.15 -4.05 18.05
C GLU A 683 8.51 -5.33 17.50
N THR A 684 7.29 -5.23 16.97
CA THR A 684 6.55 -6.38 16.40
C THR A 684 7.28 -6.98 15.20
N GLN A 685 7.97 -6.14 14.42
CA GLN A 685 8.73 -6.56 13.24
C GLN A 685 10.18 -6.98 13.56
N GLY A 686 10.63 -6.91 14.82
CA GLY A 686 12.01 -7.26 15.20
C GLY A 686 13.09 -6.36 14.57
N LEU A 687 12.76 -5.10 14.24
CA LEU A 687 13.64 -4.19 13.47
C LEU A 687 14.58 -3.34 14.34
N ARG A 688 14.55 -3.54 15.66
CA ARG A 688 15.39 -2.82 16.63
C ARG A 688 16.63 -3.64 16.97
N ALA A 689 17.79 -3.00 17.07
CA ALA A 689 19.03 -3.70 17.43
C ALA A 689 18.92 -4.36 18.81
N ARG A 690 19.52 -5.55 18.96
CA ARG A 690 19.49 -6.33 20.20
C ARG A 690 20.30 -5.65 21.29
N GLY A 691 21.37 -4.97 20.90
CA GLY A 691 22.20 -4.15 21.78
C GLY A 691 21.57 -2.83 22.24
N GLN A 692 20.49 -2.36 21.60
CA GLN A 692 19.87 -1.06 21.89
C GLN A 692 18.76 -1.17 22.94
N ALA A 693 19.01 -0.60 24.12
CA ALA A 693 18.09 -0.54 25.25
C ALA A 693 17.53 0.87 25.52
N GLY A 694 18.09 1.91 24.90
CA GLY A 694 17.72 3.30 25.14
C GLY A 694 16.31 3.61 24.66
N PHE A 695 15.50 4.23 25.53
CA PHE A 695 14.13 4.65 25.22
C PHE A 695 13.22 3.54 24.67
N ARG A 696 13.52 2.28 25.01
CA ARG A 696 12.85 1.09 24.49
C ARG A 696 11.97 0.43 25.55
N GLN A 697 10.74 0.04 25.16
CA GLN A 697 9.79 -0.51 26.13
C GLN A 697 10.21 -1.89 26.64
N GLY A 698 10.10 -2.10 27.95
CA GLY A 698 10.49 -3.35 28.59
C GLY A 698 12.00 -3.49 28.85
N TYR A 699 12.80 -2.49 28.47
CA TYR A 699 14.21 -2.38 28.84
C TYR A 699 14.36 -1.41 30.01
N ARG A 700 15.29 -1.72 30.91
CA ARG A 700 15.66 -0.86 32.05
C ARG A 700 17.14 -0.50 31.96
N THR A 701 17.52 0.63 32.55
CA THR A 701 18.92 1.06 32.63
C THR A 701 19.82 0.02 33.32
N VAL A 702 19.25 -0.77 34.24
CA VAL A 702 19.95 -1.85 34.94
C VAL A 702 20.24 -3.08 34.07
N ASP A 703 19.59 -3.23 32.91
CA ASP A 703 19.71 -4.43 32.07
C ASP A 703 21.08 -4.51 31.39
N ASN A 704 21.49 -3.44 30.70
CA ASN A 704 22.85 -3.35 30.13
C ASN A 704 23.92 -3.42 31.23
N CYS A 705 23.64 -2.81 32.40
CA CYS A 705 24.54 -2.89 33.54
C CYS A 705 24.70 -4.32 34.08
N PHE A 706 23.63 -5.11 34.09
CA PHE A 706 23.65 -6.53 34.45
C PHE A 706 24.47 -7.36 33.45
N ILE A 707 24.27 -7.14 32.15
CA ILE A 707 25.03 -7.81 31.09
C ILE A 707 26.53 -7.54 31.25
N LEU A 708 26.92 -6.29 31.47
CA LEU A 708 28.32 -5.91 31.73
C LEU A 708 28.88 -6.60 32.97
N ARG A 709 28.12 -6.66 34.07
CA ARG A 709 28.51 -7.39 35.27
C ARG A 709 28.74 -8.88 34.98
N ALA A 710 27.78 -9.53 34.32
CA ALA A 710 27.85 -10.95 34.00
C ALA A 710 29.06 -11.26 33.09
N LEU A 711 29.33 -10.41 32.10
CA LEU A 711 30.51 -10.50 31.24
C LEU A 711 31.81 -10.39 32.03
N ALA A 712 31.91 -9.40 32.93
CA ALA A 712 33.09 -9.20 33.74
C ALA A 712 33.34 -10.38 34.70
N GLU A 713 32.28 -10.90 35.34
CA GLU A 713 32.35 -12.09 36.19
C GLU A 713 32.74 -13.34 35.40
N ARG A 714 32.20 -13.51 34.19
CA ARG A 714 32.53 -14.62 33.28
C ARG A 714 33.98 -14.57 32.82
N ALA A 715 34.46 -13.40 32.38
CA ALA A 715 35.85 -13.20 31.98
C ALA A 715 36.81 -13.52 33.13
N ARG A 716 36.49 -13.03 34.34
CA ARG A 716 37.24 -13.35 35.56
C ARG A 716 37.26 -14.85 35.85
N SER A 717 36.12 -15.54 35.77
CA SER A 717 36.03 -16.99 36.03
C SER A 717 36.90 -17.82 35.07
N ARG A 718 37.11 -17.32 33.85
CA ARG A 718 37.92 -17.97 32.81
C ARG A 718 39.39 -17.53 32.83
N GLY A 719 39.77 -16.61 33.71
CA GLY A 719 41.13 -16.09 33.73
C GLY A 719 41.50 -15.22 32.51
N VAL A 720 40.51 -14.64 31.82
CA VAL A 720 40.73 -13.83 30.61
C VAL A 720 40.41 -12.35 30.86
N LYS A 721 40.98 -11.47 30.02
CA LYS A 721 40.68 -10.03 30.04
C LYS A 721 39.37 -9.74 29.29
N LEU A 722 38.69 -8.68 29.69
CA LEU A 722 37.57 -8.10 28.95
C LEU A 722 37.85 -6.61 28.73
N TYR A 723 37.73 -6.18 27.48
CA TYR A 723 38.00 -4.81 27.05
C TYR A 723 36.67 -4.11 26.78
N LEU A 724 36.48 -2.96 27.41
CA LEU A 724 35.27 -2.14 27.31
C LEU A 724 35.68 -0.76 26.82
N CYS A 725 34.95 -0.17 25.87
CA CYS A 725 35.11 1.24 25.52
C CYS A 725 33.78 1.98 25.69
N ALA A 726 33.77 2.97 26.58
CA ALA A 726 32.65 3.88 26.79
C ALA A 726 32.80 5.06 25.82
N VAL A 727 31.95 5.09 24.79
CA VAL A 727 31.97 6.10 23.73
C VAL A 727 31.11 7.29 24.14
N ASP A 728 31.66 8.50 24.04
CA ASP A 728 30.94 9.77 24.28
C ASP A 728 30.83 10.54 22.96
N PHE A 729 29.60 10.78 22.48
CA PHE A 729 29.34 11.56 21.27
C PHE A 729 29.24 13.06 21.57
N GLU A 730 29.75 13.89 20.66
CA GLU A 730 29.60 15.34 20.74
C GLU A 730 28.21 15.77 20.28
N LYS A 731 27.40 16.25 21.23
CA LYS A 731 26.06 16.81 20.97
C LYS A 731 25.21 15.91 20.04
N ALA A 732 25.18 14.62 20.33
CA ALA A 732 24.68 13.56 19.43
C ALA A 732 23.29 13.84 18.84
N PHE A 733 22.35 14.35 19.64
CA PHE A 733 20.99 14.67 19.18
C PHE A 733 20.97 15.88 18.25
N ASP A 734 21.87 16.83 18.45
CA ASP A 734 21.94 18.09 17.69
C ASP A 734 22.69 17.94 16.36
N SER A 735 23.51 16.89 16.22
CA SER A 735 24.37 16.64 15.05
C SER A 735 23.77 15.72 13.99
N VAL A 736 22.60 15.10 14.24
CA VAL A 736 21.97 14.20 13.26
C VAL A 736 21.67 14.93 11.94
N ASP A 737 22.25 14.41 10.86
CA ASP A 737 21.94 14.85 9.50
C ASP A 737 20.56 14.28 9.08
N ARG A 738 19.59 15.18 8.88
CA ARG A 738 18.19 14.80 8.59
C ARG A 738 18.05 13.97 7.31
N PRO A 739 18.69 14.31 6.17
CA PRO A 739 18.72 13.44 5.00
C PRO A 739 19.19 12.00 5.29
N LEU A 740 20.27 11.84 6.07
CA LEU A 740 20.75 10.51 6.47
C LEU A 740 19.77 9.80 7.40
N LEU A 741 19.09 10.53 8.29
CA LEU A 741 18.01 9.99 9.11
C LEU A 741 16.85 9.48 8.24
N TRP A 742 16.42 10.23 7.22
CA TRP A 742 15.37 9.79 6.29
C TRP A 742 15.78 8.51 5.55
N ALA A 743 17.03 8.44 5.08
CA ALA A 743 17.57 7.24 4.46
C ALA A 743 17.64 6.05 5.44
N ALA A 744 17.94 6.28 6.72
CA ALA A 744 17.90 5.25 7.75
C ALA A 744 16.47 4.72 7.99
N LEU A 745 15.48 5.61 8.11
CA LEU A 745 14.06 5.24 8.23
C LEU A 745 13.60 4.41 7.02
N GLN A 746 13.96 4.83 5.80
CA GLN A 746 13.63 4.11 4.58
C GLN A 746 14.29 2.72 4.52
N ARG A 747 15.55 2.59 4.94
CA ARG A 747 16.25 1.29 5.04
C ARG A 747 15.60 0.37 6.08
N ALA A 748 15.06 0.93 7.16
CA ALA A 748 14.25 0.20 8.14
C ALA A 748 12.84 -0.16 7.63
N GLY A 749 12.49 0.23 6.40
CA GLY A 749 11.19 -0.06 5.79
C GLY A 749 10.09 0.97 6.10
N ILE A 750 10.43 2.10 6.70
CA ILE A 750 9.51 3.20 7.04
C ILE A 750 9.48 4.19 5.86
N GLY A 751 8.39 4.18 5.09
CA GLY A 751 8.17 5.07 3.92
C GLY A 751 6.86 5.86 4.02
N GLY A 752 6.20 6.13 2.89
CA GLY A 752 4.77 6.45 2.82
C GLY A 752 4.31 7.65 3.65
N THR A 753 3.07 7.62 4.12
CA THR A 753 2.44 8.70 4.91
C THR A 753 3.16 8.92 6.24
N MET A 754 3.60 7.84 6.89
CA MET A 754 4.36 7.89 8.14
C MET A 754 5.67 8.67 7.97
N LEU A 755 6.47 8.35 6.96
CA LEU A 755 7.71 9.09 6.69
C LEU A 755 7.43 10.54 6.33
N GLN A 756 6.41 10.81 5.51
CA GLN A 756 6.00 12.18 5.15
C GLN A 756 5.57 12.98 6.39
N ALA A 757 4.80 12.39 7.30
CA ALA A 757 4.39 13.01 8.54
C ALA A 757 5.59 13.36 9.45
N ILE A 758 6.58 12.46 9.53
CA ILE A 758 7.82 12.72 10.26
C ILE A 758 8.60 13.83 9.57
N GLN A 759 8.79 13.77 8.25
CA GLN A 759 9.49 14.81 7.49
C GLN A 759 8.82 16.18 7.62
N ALA A 760 7.49 16.24 7.59
CA ALA A 760 6.70 17.44 7.77
C ALA A 760 6.93 18.08 9.15
N MET A 761 7.02 17.27 10.21
CA MET A 761 7.38 17.76 11.53
C MET A 761 8.77 18.43 11.54
N TYR A 762 9.68 18.04 10.65
CA TYR A 762 11.06 18.53 10.59
C TYR A 762 11.36 19.49 9.43
N ALA A 763 10.36 19.84 8.61
CA ALA A 763 10.54 20.65 7.40
C ALA A 763 10.87 22.11 7.72
N ASP A 764 10.12 22.70 8.65
CA ASP A 764 10.32 24.07 9.14
C ASP A 764 10.28 24.04 10.67
N VAL A 765 11.38 24.42 11.33
CA VAL A 765 11.53 24.30 12.78
C VAL A 765 12.05 25.62 13.33
N PRO A 766 11.19 26.65 13.41
CA PRO A 766 11.54 27.90 14.04
C PRO A 766 11.68 27.69 15.55
N VAL A 767 12.80 28.15 16.10
CA VAL A 767 13.11 28.04 17.52
C VAL A 767 13.53 29.39 18.08
N CYS A 768 13.01 29.76 19.23
CA CYS A 768 13.34 31.00 19.92
C CYS A 768 13.87 30.67 21.32
N VAL A 769 14.74 31.50 21.89
CA VAL A 769 15.29 31.30 23.23
C VAL A 769 14.41 32.02 24.24
N ARG A 770 14.01 31.33 25.31
CA ARG A 770 13.30 31.93 26.43
C ARG A 770 14.30 32.57 27.38
N THR A 771 14.15 33.87 27.59
CA THR A 771 14.87 34.68 28.57
C THR A 771 13.90 35.16 29.66
N GLU A 772 14.42 35.83 30.70
CA GLU A 772 13.58 36.44 31.74
C GLU A 772 12.67 37.55 31.18
N GLU A 773 13.10 38.21 30.09
CA GLU A 773 12.39 39.30 29.41
C GLU A 773 11.33 38.80 28.40
N GLY A 774 11.33 37.52 28.05
CA GLY A 774 10.37 36.94 27.11
C GLY A 774 10.99 35.93 26.14
N LEU A 775 10.46 35.86 24.91
CA LEU A 775 11.05 35.06 23.83
C LEU A 775 11.94 35.95 22.97
N SER A 776 13.14 35.46 22.63
CA SER A 776 14.02 36.11 21.65
C SER A 776 13.43 36.08 20.24
N GLY A 777 14.10 36.73 19.29
CA GLY A 777 13.91 36.43 17.87
C GLY A 777 14.15 34.94 17.58
N CYS A 778 13.39 34.40 16.62
CA CYS A 778 13.45 32.97 16.28
C CYS A 778 14.47 32.73 15.17
N PHE A 779 15.11 31.57 15.20
CA PHE A 779 16.04 31.08 14.19
C PHE A 779 15.67 29.66 13.76
N GLN A 780 16.19 29.22 12.62
CA GLN A 780 15.83 27.93 12.03
C GLN A 780 16.75 26.81 12.52
N SER A 781 16.16 25.72 13.01
CA SER A 781 16.88 24.49 13.31
C SER A 781 16.89 23.57 12.09
N VAL A 782 18.05 23.45 11.45
CA VAL A 782 18.25 22.65 10.21
C VAL A 782 18.91 21.28 10.45
N LEU A 783 19.59 21.11 11.59
CA LEU A 783 20.26 19.86 11.99
C LEU A 783 19.63 19.30 13.26
N GLY A 784 19.89 18.01 13.49
CA GLY A 784 19.50 17.32 14.71
C GLY A 784 18.04 16.91 14.76
N VAL A 785 17.74 16.07 15.76
CA VAL A 785 16.39 15.72 16.19
C VAL A 785 15.87 16.74 17.22
N LYS A 786 14.56 16.96 17.32
CA LYS A 786 14.00 17.99 18.20
C LYS A 786 14.14 17.61 19.68
N GLN A 787 15.07 18.21 20.42
CA GLN A 787 15.23 17.94 21.85
C GLN A 787 13.97 18.34 22.64
N GLY A 788 13.35 17.39 23.32
CA GLY A 788 12.09 17.58 24.06
C GLY A 788 10.82 17.12 23.31
N CYS A 789 10.94 16.77 22.02
CA CYS A 789 9.89 16.06 21.29
C CYS A 789 9.88 14.57 21.68
N PRO A 790 8.72 13.97 22.01
CA PRO A 790 8.63 12.56 22.40
C PRO A 790 9.05 11.55 21.34
N LEU A 791 9.00 11.91 20.05
CA LEU A 791 9.39 11.04 18.93
C LEU A 791 10.90 11.01 18.69
N SER A 792 11.63 12.08 19.04
CA SER A 792 13.06 12.23 18.75
C SER A 792 13.96 11.10 19.28
N PRO A 793 13.77 10.59 20.52
CA PRO A 793 14.61 9.51 21.02
C PRO A 793 14.47 8.21 20.22
N LEU A 794 13.26 7.90 19.72
CA LEU A 794 13.03 6.76 18.85
C LEU A 794 13.74 6.94 17.50
N LEU A 795 13.61 8.11 16.88
CA LEU A 795 14.29 8.42 15.61
C LEU A 795 15.81 8.31 15.73
N PHE A 796 16.39 8.79 16.84
CA PHE A 796 17.81 8.65 17.11
C PHE A 796 18.21 7.17 17.30
N GLY A 797 17.38 6.38 18.00
CA GLY A 797 17.58 4.94 18.12
C GLY A 797 17.62 4.22 16.77
N ILE A 798 16.63 4.48 15.90
CA ILE A 798 16.57 3.91 14.54
C ILE A 798 17.79 4.33 13.72
N PHE A 799 18.25 5.57 13.90
CA PHE A 799 19.46 6.05 13.24
C PHE A 799 20.73 5.29 13.66
N LEU A 800 20.74 4.60 14.81
CA LEU A 800 21.88 3.82 15.29
C LEU A 800 21.69 2.31 15.20
N ASP A 801 20.48 1.81 14.90
CA ASP A 801 20.18 0.37 14.96
C ASP A 801 20.99 -0.48 13.95
N ASP A 802 21.45 0.09 12.83
CA ASP A 802 22.31 -0.61 11.86
C ASP A 802 23.79 -0.72 12.31
N PHE A 803 24.18 -0.11 13.43
CA PHE A 803 25.54 -0.20 13.96
C PHE A 803 25.89 -1.62 14.42
N GLU A 804 24.94 -2.36 15.01
CA GLU A 804 25.16 -3.74 15.43
C GLU A 804 25.56 -4.62 14.24
N GLY A 805 24.85 -4.48 13.11
CA GLY A 805 25.18 -5.17 11.86
C GLY A 805 26.53 -4.77 11.29
N HIS A 806 26.92 -3.50 11.43
CA HIS A 806 28.24 -3.03 10.99
C HIS A 806 29.39 -3.69 11.78
N ILE A 807 29.23 -3.89 13.09
CA ILE A 807 30.23 -4.60 13.91
C ILE A 807 30.24 -6.10 13.60
N GLN A 808 29.09 -6.71 13.31
CA GLN A 808 29.01 -8.12 12.94
C GLN A 808 29.76 -8.44 11.64
N GLN A 809 29.88 -7.48 10.71
CA GLN A 809 30.65 -7.64 9.47
C GLN A 809 32.14 -7.87 9.69
N LEU A 810 32.68 -7.48 10.86
CA LEU A 810 34.06 -7.79 11.25
C LEU A 810 34.26 -9.29 11.56
N GLY A 811 33.18 -10.05 11.76
CA GLY A 811 33.24 -11.46 12.14
C GLY A 811 34.10 -11.69 13.39
N ASP A 812 34.99 -12.67 13.31
CA ASP A 812 35.90 -13.02 14.41
C ASP A 812 36.88 -11.88 14.78
N ALA A 813 37.14 -10.94 13.86
CA ALA A 813 38.04 -9.82 14.11
C ALA A 813 37.53 -8.87 15.19
N ALA A 814 36.21 -8.78 15.42
CA ALA A 814 35.67 -7.98 16.53
C ALA A 814 35.95 -8.61 17.91
N ALA A 815 36.18 -9.93 17.96
CA ALA A 815 36.33 -10.72 19.17
C ALA A 815 35.24 -10.45 20.23
N LEU A 816 33.98 -10.35 19.79
CA LEU A 816 32.83 -10.09 20.66
C LEU A 816 32.75 -11.14 21.78
N PRO A 817 32.53 -10.73 23.04
CA PRO A 817 32.44 -11.68 24.14
C PRO A 817 31.12 -12.44 24.08
N GLN A 818 31.08 -13.60 24.76
CA GLN A 818 29.91 -14.47 24.79
C GLN A 818 29.36 -14.67 26.19
N LEU A 819 28.03 -14.68 26.30
CA LEU A 819 27.27 -15.13 27.46
C LEU A 819 26.33 -16.25 27.05
N ALA A 820 26.26 -17.31 27.86
CA ALA A 820 25.43 -18.49 27.58
C ALA A 820 25.57 -19.09 26.16
N GLY A 821 26.75 -18.95 25.53
CA GLY A 821 27.03 -19.43 24.17
C GLY A 821 26.56 -18.51 23.03
N ARG A 822 26.03 -17.33 23.34
CA ARG A 822 25.66 -16.30 22.35
C ARG A 822 26.63 -15.11 22.43
N THR A 823 26.98 -14.55 21.28
CA THR A 823 27.75 -13.30 21.19
C THR A 823 26.93 -12.14 21.73
N VAL A 824 27.56 -11.30 22.55
CA VAL A 824 26.97 -10.07 23.07
C VAL A 824 27.38 -8.92 22.14
N PRO A 825 26.42 -8.23 21.49
CA PRO A 825 26.73 -7.07 20.65
C PRO A 825 27.17 -5.87 21.51
N PRO A 826 27.67 -4.78 20.89
CA PRO A 826 27.80 -3.51 21.58
C PRO A 826 26.52 -3.12 22.31
N LEU A 827 26.65 -2.53 23.50
CA LEU A 827 25.50 -2.13 24.32
C LEU A 827 25.24 -0.65 24.14
N LEU A 828 24.06 -0.31 23.65
CA LEU A 828 23.65 1.07 23.40
C LEU A 828 22.50 1.44 24.35
N PHE A 829 22.57 2.65 24.90
CA PHE A 829 21.46 3.31 25.55
C PHE A 829 21.34 4.72 24.98
N ALA A 830 20.70 4.81 23.82
CA ALA A 830 20.73 6.00 22.97
C ALA A 830 22.16 6.40 22.59
N ASP A 831 22.64 7.55 23.05
CA ASP A 831 24.00 8.06 22.77
C ASP A 831 25.08 7.38 23.63
N ASP A 832 24.73 6.84 24.80
CA ASP A 832 25.69 6.10 25.63
C ASP A 832 25.97 4.72 25.01
N MET A 833 27.14 4.55 24.36
CA MET A 833 27.54 3.31 23.70
C MET A 833 28.73 2.64 24.40
N PHE A 834 28.64 1.31 24.56
CA PHE A 834 29.69 0.45 25.07
C PHE A 834 30.13 -0.58 24.02
N LEU A 835 31.36 -0.43 23.53
CA LEU A 835 32.01 -1.48 22.73
C LEU A 835 32.58 -2.55 23.66
N LEU A 836 32.51 -3.81 23.24
CA LEU A 836 32.87 -4.97 24.04
C LEU A 836 33.78 -5.89 23.25
N SER A 837 34.96 -6.23 23.78
CA SER A 837 35.84 -7.21 23.14
C SER A 837 36.57 -8.11 24.13
N SER A 838 36.83 -9.34 23.72
CA SER A 838 37.65 -10.31 24.45
C SER A 838 39.15 -10.15 24.14
N SER A 839 39.53 -9.26 23.21
CA SER A 839 40.93 -9.00 22.84
C SER A 839 41.19 -7.51 22.60
N ALA A 840 42.45 -7.08 22.77
CA ALA A 840 42.85 -5.71 22.50
C ALA A 840 42.74 -5.37 21.00
N SER A 841 43.20 -6.26 20.12
CA SER A 841 43.08 -6.09 18.66
C SER A 841 41.62 -6.03 18.21
N GLY A 842 40.74 -6.82 18.83
CA GLY A 842 39.32 -6.79 18.51
C GLY A 842 38.63 -5.50 18.94
N LEU A 843 39.00 -4.94 20.11
CA LEU A 843 38.50 -3.61 20.49
C LEU A 843 39.00 -2.53 19.53
N GLN A 844 40.26 -2.58 19.10
CA GLN A 844 40.79 -1.62 18.12
C GLN A 844 40.10 -1.74 16.75
N ALA A 845 39.81 -2.96 16.29
CA ALA A 845 39.04 -3.18 15.07
C ALA A 845 37.62 -2.59 15.16
N GLN A 846 36.96 -2.73 16.32
CA GLN A 846 35.67 -2.08 16.56
C GLN A 846 35.77 -0.55 16.59
N LEU A 847 36.85 0.03 17.11
CA LEU A 847 37.09 1.48 17.09
C LEU A 847 37.27 2.02 15.66
N HIS A 848 37.97 1.27 14.80
CA HIS A 848 38.10 1.62 13.38
C HIS A 848 36.75 1.56 12.66
N ALA A 849 35.98 0.49 12.87
CA ALA A 849 34.64 0.38 12.32
C ALA A 849 33.71 1.49 12.85
N LEU A 850 33.83 1.87 14.12
CA LEU A 850 33.11 3.02 14.67
C LEU A 850 33.50 4.32 13.96
N GLN A 851 34.79 4.54 13.68
CA GLN A 851 35.25 5.71 12.94
C GLN A 851 34.65 5.76 11.53
N ASP A 852 34.68 4.66 10.80
CA ASP A 852 34.10 4.57 9.45
C ASP A 852 32.58 4.81 9.47
N TYR A 853 31.89 4.21 10.44
CA TYR A 853 30.46 4.39 10.66
C TYR A 853 30.11 5.85 11.00
N CYS A 854 30.85 6.47 11.90
CA CYS A 854 30.68 7.86 12.30
C CYS A 854 30.94 8.83 11.14
N ASN A 855 31.97 8.56 10.32
CA ASN A 855 32.26 9.34 9.12
C ASN A 855 31.10 9.26 8.11
N ALA A 856 30.56 8.06 7.87
CA ALA A 856 29.42 7.86 6.98
C ALA A 856 28.14 8.56 7.50
N LYS A 857 27.95 8.60 8.83
CA LYS A 857 26.76 9.19 9.47
C LYS A 857 26.92 10.64 9.91
N LYS A 858 28.10 11.24 9.68
CA LYS A 858 28.46 12.59 10.13
C LYS A 858 28.28 12.78 11.65
N LEU A 859 28.55 11.73 12.44
CA LEU A 859 28.58 11.81 13.89
C LEU A 859 30.01 12.03 14.38
N THR A 860 30.18 12.83 15.43
CA THR A 860 31.48 13.12 16.01
C THR A 860 31.62 12.47 17.38
N VAL A 861 32.68 11.69 17.57
CA VAL A 861 33.04 11.10 18.87
C VAL A 861 33.99 12.04 19.59
N ASN A 862 33.73 12.30 20.88
CA ASN A 862 34.62 13.04 21.75
C ASN A 862 35.73 12.11 22.26
N ALA A 863 36.87 12.09 21.56
CA ALA A 863 38.01 11.23 21.93
C ALA A 863 38.54 11.50 23.35
N LYS A 864 38.40 12.73 23.88
CA LYS A 864 38.86 13.10 25.23
C LYS A 864 37.97 12.55 26.34
N LYS A 865 36.68 12.37 26.09
CA LYS A 865 35.71 11.81 27.04
C LYS A 865 35.46 10.33 26.84
N THR A 866 35.79 9.82 25.67
CA THR A 866 35.75 8.39 25.35
C THR A 866 36.88 7.69 26.09
N GLN A 867 36.54 6.62 26.83
CA GLN A 867 37.48 5.95 27.72
C GLN A 867 37.43 4.44 27.54
N VAL A 868 38.61 3.81 27.57
CA VAL A 868 38.76 2.36 27.57
C VAL A 868 38.93 1.87 29.00
N MET A 869 38.27 0.77 29.34
CA MET A 869 38.41 0.08 30.62
C MET A 869 38.75 -1.39 30.37
N ILE A 870 39.83 -1.87 31.00
CA ILE A 870 40.31 -3.26 30.84
C ILE A 870 40.04 -4.03 32.13
N MET A 871 39.03 -4.90 32.14
CA MET A 871 38.74 -5.79 33.27
C MET A 871 39.76 -6.93 33.33
N ARG A 872 40.50 -7.05 34.44
CA ARG A 872 41.57 -8.03 34.61
C ARG A 872 41.16 -9.18 35.55
N PRO A 873 41.51 -10.44 35.24
CA PRO A 873 41.07 -11.62 35.99
C PRO A 873 41.58 -11.69 37.45
N GLY A 874 42.65 -10.96 37.80
CA GLY A 874 43.23 -10.96 39.16
C GLY A 874 42.71 -9.86 40.10
N GLY A 875 41.85 -8.93 39.65
CA GLY A 875 41.35 -7.81 40.47
C GLY A 875 42.43 -6.84 40.99
N GLY A 876 43.69 -7.00 40.58
CA GLY A 876 44.80 -6.16 40.99
C GLY A 876 44.78 -4.81 40.27
N SER A 877 44.86 -3.72 41.04
CA SER A 877 45.31 -2.42 40.58
C SER A 877 46.82 -2.49 40.28
N GLY A 878 47.22 -3.29 39.29
CA GLY A 878 48.59 -3.28 38.80
C GLY A 878 48.85 -1.91 38.17
N ASN A 879 49.79 -1.15 38.74
CA ASN A 879 50.23 0.17 38.29
C ASN A 879 50.21 0.31 36.77
N GLY A 880 49.12 0.87 36.20
CA GLY A 880 48.98 1.61 34.93
C GLY A 880 49.70 1.14 33.64
N LYS A 881 50.53 0.10 33.66
CA LYS A 881 51.33 -0.33 32.53
C LYS A 881 50.49 -1.29 31.72
N LEU A 882 50.01 -0.75 30.60
CA LEU A 882 49.47 -1.51 29.48
C LEU A 882 50.47 -2.60 29.09
N ALA A 883 49.99 -3.82 28.84
CA ALA A 883 50.86 -4.88 28.32
C ALA A 883 51.36 -4.47 26.92
N ALA A 884 52.46 -5.06 26.46
CA ALA A 884 52.94 -4.84 25.10
C ALA A 884 51.82 -5.12 24.08
N GLY A 885 51.46 -4.13 23.25
CA GLY A 885 50.36 -4.21 22.29
C GLY A 885 48.98 -3.74 22.78
N GLU A 886 48.84 -3.28 24.03
CA GLU A 886 47.59 -2.68 24.54
C GLU A 886 47.62 -1.16 24.38
N SER A 887 47.43 -0.66 23.16
CA SER A 887 47.26 0.76 22.87
C SER A 887 45.98 0.95 22.06
N PHE A 888 45.15 1.92 22.45
CA PHE A 888 43.89 2.20 21.78
C PHE A 888 43.89 3.61 21.23
N GLU A 889 43.50 3.75 19.98
CA GLU A 889 43.38 5.04 19.31
C GLU A 889 42.04 5.15 18.58
N TYR A 890 41.55 6.37 18.44
CA TYR A 890 40.40 6.70 17.64
C TYR A 890 40.72 7.93 16.80
N ALA A 891 40.60 7.82 15.48
CA ALA A 891 41.00 8.87 14.54
C ALA A 891 42.45 9.38 14.76
N GLY A 892 43.36 8.46 15.09
CA GLY A 892 44.78 8.77 15.38
C GLY A 892 45.04 9.46 16.72
N LEU A 893 44.01 9.65 17.56
CA LEU A 893 44.15 10.18 18.92
C LEU A 893 44.17 9.04 19.94
N PRO A 894 45.13 9.01 20.88
CA PRO A 894 45.16 7.99 21.92
C PRO A 894 43.97 8.15 22.87
N LEU A 895 43.32 7.04 23.21
CA LEU A 895 42.22 7.00 24.18
C LEU A 895 42.75 6.76 25.60
N GLU A 896 42.12 7.40 26.59
CA GLU A 896 42.46 7.21 28.00
C GLU A 896 42.02 5.82 28.48
N VAL A 897 42.93 5.09 29.15
CA VAL A 897 42.60 3.84 29.82
C VAL A 897 42.29 4.11 31.30
N ALA A 898 41.01 4.12 31.63
CA ALA A 898 40.49 4.44 32.96
C ALA A 898 40.42 3.20 33.88
N SER A 899 40.61 3.41 35.18
CA SER A 899 40.45 2.38 36.22
C SER A 899 39.00 2.12 36.59
N SER A 900 38.11 3.08 36.33
CA SER A 900 36.67 2.99 36.51
C SER A 900 35.95 3.89 35.52
N THR A 901 34.75 3.51 35.10
CA THR A 901 33.89 4.37 34.27
C THR A 901 32.46 4.40 34.79
N LYS A 902 31.75 5.50 34.51
CA LYS A 902 30.35 5.66 34.91
C LYS A 902 29.45 5.33 33.72
N TYR A 903 28.51 4.41 33.92
CA TYR A 903 27.50 4.05 32.92
C TYR A 903 26.11 4.05 33.54
N LEU A 904 25.18 4.77 32.92
CA LEU A 904 23.77 4.87 33.34
C LEU A 904 23.58 5.14 34.84
N GLY A 905 24.46 5.92 35.46
CA GLY A 905 24.39 6.29 36.88
C GLY A 905 25.16 5.37 37.83
N LEU A 906 25.64 4.20 37.38
CA LEU A 906 26.45 3.27 38.16
C LEU A 906 27.93 3.37 37.79
N THR A 907 28.82 3.10 38.74
CA THR A 907 30.27 3.17 38.51
C THR A 907 30.85 1.76 38.43
N PHE A 908 31.39 1.42 37.26
CA PHE A 908 32.07 0.15 37.02
C PHE A 908 33.55 0.31 37.33
N SER A 909 34.09 -0.54 38.20
CA SER A 909 35.50 -0.59 38.57
C SER A 909 36.00 -2.04 38.46
N GLN A 910 37.31 -2.26 38.67
CA GLN A 910 37.85 -3.62 38.71
C GLN A 910 37.13 -4.47 39.76
N LEU A 911 36.71 -5.68 39.37
CA LEU A 911 36.11 -6.64 40.29
C LEU A 911 37.17 -7.17 41.27
N SER A 912 37.25 -6.61 42.47
CA SER A 912 38.10 -7.13 43.53
C SER A 912 37.42 -8.30 44.27
N LYS A 913 38.21 -9.13 44.96
CA LYS A 913 37.71 -10.27 45.76
C LYS A 913 36.81 -9.85 46.93
N GLN A 914 36.94 -8.61 47.42
CA GLN A 914 36.25 -8.10 48.61
C GLN A 914 35.16 -7.06 48.30
N HIS A 915 35.25 -6.32 47.18
CA HIS A 915 34.44 -5.12 46.98
C HIS A 915 33.41 -5.10 45.84
N GLY A 916 33.38 -6.09 44.93
CA GLY A 916 32.31 -6.28 43.95
C GLY A 916 31.75 -4.98 43.33
N PHE A 917 30.44 -4.92 43.14
CA PHE A 917 29.70 -3.70 42.79
C PHE A 917 29.29 -2.85 44.01
N ALA A 918 29.62 -3.26 45.23
CA ALA A 918 29.23 -2.56 46.45
C ALA A 918 29.74 -1.12 46.53
N SER A 919 30.82 -0.77 45.84
CA SER A 919 31.31 0.62 45.72
C SER A 919 30.29 1.55 45.06
N CYS A 920 29.37 1.04 44.24
CA CYS A 920 28.24 1.81 43.72
C CYS A 920 27.37 2.37 44.86
N ALA A 921 27.15 1.57 45.91
CA ALA A 921 26.37 1.98 47.08
C ALA A 921 27.02 3.19 47.78
N ASP A 922 28.35 3.24 47.88
CA ASP A 922 29.06 4.37 48.49
C ASP A 922 28.91 5.67 47.69
N VAL A 923 28.99 5.58 46.35
CA VAL A 923 28.77 6.72 45.45
C VAL A 923 27.32 7.23 45.57
N LEU A 924 26.34 6.32 45.56
CA LEU A 924 24.92 6.65 45.70
C LEU A 924 24.61 7.20 47.09
N ALA A 925 25.27 6.73 48.15
CA ALA A 925 25.11 7.28 49.49
C ALA A 925 25.55 8.76 49.55
N LYS A 926 26.61 9.14 48.82
CA LYS A 926 27.03 10.55 48.72
C LYS A 926 25.98 11.39 47.98
N ALA A 927 25.49 10.91 46.85
CA ALA A 927 24.43 11.60 46.08
C ALA A 927 23.12 11.70 46.88
N GLY A 928 22.70 10.63 47.56
CA GLY A 928 21.51 10.60 48.38
C GLY A 928 21.61 11.54 49.59
N ARG A 929 22.79 11.68 50.21
CA ARG A 929 23.01 12.73 51.23
C ARG A 929 22.79 14.12 50.68
N GLN A 930 23.33 14.44 49.50
CA GLN A 930 23.12 15.74 48.87
C GLN A 930 21.65 16.00 48.57
N ALA A 931 20.94 15.01 47.98
CA ALA A 931 19.51 15.08 47.72
C ALA A 931 18.70 15.30 49.01
N MET A 932 19.04 14.59 50.08
CA MET A 932 18.41 14.74 51.39
C MET A 932 18.59 16.14 51.97
N PHE A 933 19.79 16.72 51.91
CA PHE A 933 20.01 18.08 52.40
C PHE A 933 19.27 19.13 51.57
N ALA A 934 19.25 18.98 50.23
CA ALA A 934 18.48 19.85 49.35
C ALA A 934 16.97 19.76 49.64
N MET A 935 16.44 18.54 49.77
CA MET A 935 15.05 18.27 50.15
C MET A 935 14.70 18.95 51.48
N ARG A 936 15.53 18.77 52.52
CA ARG A 936 15.26 19.35 53.84
C ARG A 936 15.32 20.87 53.85
N ARG A 937 16.26 21.46 53.11
CA ARG A 937 16.33 22.92 52.94
C ARG A 937 15.03 23.44 52.32
N ARG A 938 14.56 22.82 51.24
CA ARG A 938 13.33 23.24 50.57
C ARG A 938 12.08 22.99 51.42
N ALA A 939 12.04 21.88 52.16
CA ALA A 939 10.95 21.59 53.09
C ALA A 939 10.86 22.66 54.19
N TRP A 940 12.00 23.09 54.73
CA TRP A 940 12.07 24.19 55.71
C TRP A 940 11.56 25.52 55.12
N GLU A 941 12.03 25.89 53.92
CA GLU A 941 11.60 27.12 53.23
C GLU A 941 10.08 27.16 52.97
N LEU A 942 9.45 26.00 52.77
CA LEU A 942 8.02 25.86 52.50
C LEU A 942 7.19 25.54 53.76
N GLY A 943 7.80 25.49 54.95
CA GLY A 943 7.11 25.16 56.20
C GLY A 943 6.65 23.70 56.33
N ALA A 944 7.16 22.78 55.51
CA ALA A 944 6.87 21.35 55.57
C ALA A 944 7.68 20.67 56.70
N CYS A 945 7.26 20.94 57.94
CA CYS A 945 7.98 20.57 59.16
C CYS A 945 7.47 19.30 59.85
N LEU A 946 6.29 18.78 59.46
CA LEU A 946 5.72 17.58 60.08
C LEU A 946 6.55 16.33 59.77
N VAL A 947 6.67 15.44 60.75
CA VAL A 947 7.47 14.21 60.64
C VAL A 947 6.97 13.32 59.51
N GLU A 948 5.65 13.20 59.36
CA GLU A 948 5.03 12.41 58.29
C GLU A 948 5.36 13.00 56.92
N GLN A 949 5.25 14.33 56.78
CA GLN A 949 5.58 15.03 55.54
C GLN A 949 7.06 14.85 55.17
N GLN A 950 7.96 14.96 56.15
CA GLN A 950 9.39 14.75 55.90
C GLN A 950 9.69 13.30 55.48
N CYS A 951 9.04 12.32 56.11
CA CYS A 951 9.16 10.92 55.74
C CYS A 951 8.65 10.66 54.31
N MET A 952 7.51 11.23 53.94
CA MET A 952 6.97 11.16 52.58
C MET A 952 7.94 11.78 51.56
N LEU A 953 8.47 12.98 51.85
CA LEU A 953 9.43 13.65 50.98
C LEU A 953 10.71 12.81 50.82
N PHE A 954 11.19 12.16 51.88
CA PHE A 954 12.35 11.27 51.81
C PHE A 954 12.08 10.08 50.87
N ASP A 955 10.91 9.46 50.97
CA ASP A 955 10.52 8.33 50.13
C ASP A 955 10.40 8.71 48.65
N VAL A 956 10.00 9.96 48.36
CA VAL A 956 9.85 10.49 46.99
C VAL A 956 11.19 10.95 46.40
N PHE A 957 12.03 11.66 47.16
CA PHE A 957 13.21 12.33 46.60
C PHE A 957 14.55 11.65 46.91
N VAL A 958 14.68 10.96 48.04
CA VAL A 958 15.97 10.45 48.54
C VAL A 958 16.10 8.95 48.38
N LYS A 959 15.08 8.19 48.80
CA LYS A 959 15.06 6.73 48.70
C LYS A 959 15.33 6.22 47.27
N PRO A 960 14.79 6.81 46.19
CA PRO A 960 15.09 6.37 44.83
C PRO A 960 16.56 6.56 44.44
N VAL A 961 17.18 7.67 44.85
CA VAL A 961 18.62 7.93 44.61
C VAL A 961 19.47 6.90 45.34
N LEU A 962 19.14 6.63 46.60
CA LEU A 962 19.85 5.68 47.45
C LEU A 962 19.75 4.23 46.94
N SER A 963 18.61 3.86 46.35
CA SER A 963 18.31 2.47 45.96
C SER A 963 18.48 2.20 44.47
N TYR A 964 18.93 3.18 43.68
CA TYR A 964 19.09 3.04 42.24
C TYR A 964 20.10 1.93 41.88
N GLY A 965 19.67 0.93 41.10
CA GLY A 965 20.51 -0.19 40.69
C GLY A 965 20.83 -1.20 41.81
N CYS A 966 20.07 -1.20 42.91
CA CYS A 966 20.23 -2.16 44.01
C CYS A 966 20.04 -3.62 43.57
N GLU A 967 19.40 -3.85 42.43
CA GLU A 967 19.29 -5.14 41.75
C GLU A 967 20.68 -5.72 41.39
N LEU A 968 21.68 -4.86 41.25
CA LEU A 968 23.06 -5.24 40.97
C LEU A 968 23.86 -5.22 42.26
N TRP A 969 24.16 -4.04 42.79
CA TRP A 969 25.08 -3.91 43.92
C TRP A 969 24.49 -4.41 45.25
N GLY A 970 23.17 -4.56 45.35
CA GLY A 970 22.48 -4.92 46.59
C GLY A 970 22.85 -6.30 47.10
N VAL A 971 23.06 -7.28 46.21
CA VAL A 971 23.50 -8.65 46.59
C VAL A 971 24.83 -8.58 47.35
N ASP A 972 25.80 -7.84 46.80
CA ASP A 972 27.15 -7.72 47.38
C ASP A 972 27.14 -6.98 48.72
N VAL A 973 26.15 -6.10 48.92
CA VAL A 973 25.96 -5.33 50.16
C VAL A 973 25.21 -6.15 51.22
N LEU A 974 24.20 -6.92 50.84
CA LEU A 974 23.39 -7.74 51.76
C LEU A 974 24.18 -8.91 52.36
N LEU A 975 25.21 -9.40 51.64
CA LEU A 975 26.10 -10.45 52.12
C LEU A 975 27.13 -9.95 53.15
N ARG A 976 27.19 -8.64 53.44
CA ARG A 976 28.12 -8.08 54.41
C ARG A 976 27.48 -7.92 55.79
N PRO A 977 28.25 -8.17 56.86
CA PRO A 977 27.77 -7.98 58.23
C PRO A 977 27.63 -6.51 58.64
N ASP A 978 28.21 -5.56 57.88
CA ASP A 978 28.18 -4.13 58.21
C ASP A 978 27.00 -3.38 57.57
N CYS A 979 26.47 -2.40 58.31
CA CYS A 979 25.41 -1.53 57.80
C CYS A 979 25.91 -0.72 56.61
N SER A 980 25.34 -0.96 55.43
CA SER A 980 25.71 -0.27 54.19
C SER A 980 25.75 1.25 54.32
N SER A 981 26.63 1.90 53.56
CA SER A 981 26.76 3.36 53.50
C SER A 981 25.46 4.08 53.16
N VAL A 982 24.62 3.43 52.35
CA VAL A 982 23.29 3.89 51.94
C VAL A 982 22.31 3.85 53.12
N GLU A 983 22.24 2.73 53.84
CA GLU A 983 21.38 2.56 55.01
C GLU A 983 21.75 3.54 56.14
N ARG A 984 23.04 3.86 56.29
CA ARG A 984 23.48 4.89 57.24
C ARG A 984 22.84 6.26 56.97
N VAL A 985 22.55 6.61 55.71
CA VAL A 985 21.88 7.87 55.35
C VAL A 985 20.42 7.84 55.82
N HIS A 986 19.71 6.73 55.59
CA HIS A 986 18.32 6.57 56.01
C HIS A 986 18.16 6.55 57.53
N ARG A 987 19.04 5.84 58.25
CA ARG A 987 19.06 5.83 59.72
C ARG A 987 19.37 7.20 60.30
N TRP A 988 20.31 7.93 59.69
CA TRP A 988 20.61 9.30 60.09
C TRP A 988 19.40 10.21 59.90
N PHE A 989 18.70 10.09 58.78
CA PHE A 989 17.47 10.85 58.51
C PHE A 989 16.41 10.58 59.58
N CYS A 990 16.08 9.31 59.85
CA CYS A 990 15.03 8.93 60.80
C CYS A 990 15.28 9.53 62.19
N ARG A 991 16.51 9.37 62.72
CA ARG A 991 16.89 9.97 64.01
C ARG A 991 16.76 11.49 63.99
N ARG A 992 17.19 12.12 62.88
CA ARG A 992 17.24 13.58 62.79
C ARG A 992 15.85 14.22 62.72
N VAL A 993 14.88 13.56 62.08
CA VAL A 993 13.48 14.04 62.03
C VAL A 993 12.81 13.94 63.40
N GLN A 994 13.15 12.92 64.20
CA GLN A 994 12.65 12.74 65.56
C GLN A 994 13.41 13.55 66.63
N GLY A 995 14.48 14.26 66.26
CA GLY A 995 15.32 14.97 67.23
C GLY A 995 16.19 14.06 68.12
N LEU A 996 16.35 12.78 67.77
CA LEU A 996 17.06 11.80 68.59
C LEU A 996 18.59 11.91 68.48
N PRO A 997 19.34 11.66 69.56
CA PRO A 997 20.80 11.63 69.53
C PRO A 997 21.32 10.35 68.84
N LYS A 998 22.59 10.36 68.40
CA LYS A 998 23.19 9.26 67.61
C LYS A 998 23.21 7.91 68.35
N GLN A 999 23.19 7.94 69.68
CA GLN A 999 23.25 6.80 70.58
C GLN A 999 21.98 5.95 70.57
N VAL A 1000 20.83 6.51 70.15
CA VAL A 1000 19.57 5.75 70.10
C VAL A 1000 19.66 4.67 69.01
N THR A 1001 19.33 3.44 69.39
CA THR A 1001 19.34 2.28 68.49
C THR A 1001 18.45 2.54 67.27
N ALA A 1002 18.97 2.26 66.08
CA ALA A 1002 18.26 2.52 64.82
C ALA A 1002 16.91 1.78 64.72
N ALA A 1003 16.82 0.58 65.33
CA ALA A 1003 15.60 -0.21 65.37
C ALA A 1003 14.44 0.52 66.07
N ILE A 1004 14.71 1.22 67.18
CA ILE A 1004 13.70 1.99 67.91
C ILE A 1004 13.24 3.18 67.04
N SER A 1005 14.19 3.95 66.48
CA SER A 1005 13.87 5.09 65.62
C SER A 1005 13.03 4.68 64.39
N LEU A 1006 13.34 3.54 63.79
CA LEU A 1006 12.57 2.97 62.67
C LEU A 1006 11.17 2.53 63.11
N ALA A 1007 11.05 1.81 64.23
CA ALA A 1007 9.77 1.34 64.76
C ALA A 1007 8.82 2.50 65.09
N GLU A 1008 9.31 3.55 65.74
CA GLU A 1008 8.53 4.75 66.07
C GLU A 1008 8.01 5.50 64.83
N LEU A 1009 8.75 5.48 63.72
CA LEU A 1009 8.27 6.06 62.44
C LEU A 1009 7.42 5.08 61.62
N GLY A 1010 7.25 3.83 62.07
CA GLY A 1010 6.64 2.75 61.27
C GLY A 1010 7.44 2.42 59.99
N ARG A 1011 8.77 2.64 60.00
CA ARG A 1011 9.64 2.49 58.82
C ARG A 1011 10.44 1.20 58.90
N GLN A 1012 10.72 0.62 57.74
CA GLN A 1012 11.57 -0.56 57.58
C GLN A 1012 12.97 -0.15 57.08
N PRO A 1013 14.02 -0.93 57.39
CA PRO A 1013 15.34 -0.74 56.78
C PRO A 1013 15.29 -0.78 55.25
N LEU A 1014 16.17 -0.05 54.56
CA LEU A 1014 16.20 -0.04 53.10
C LEU A 1014 16.55 -1.42 52.53
N GLN A 1015 17.25 -2.26 53.28
CA GLN A 1015 17.55 -3.66 52.90
C GLN A 1015 16.28 -4.43 52.54
N SER A 1016 15.20 -4.26 53.29
CA SER A 1016 13.93 -4.94 53.02
C SER A 1016 13.39 -4.55 51.64
N PHE A 1017 13.54 -3.27 51.25
CA PHE A 1017 13.17 -2.79 49.93
C PHE A 1017 14.09 -3.34 48.83
N TRP A 1018 15.41 -3.42 49.06
CA TRP A 1018 16.36 -3.97 48.09
C TRP A 1018 16.12 -5.46 47.83
N ILE A 1019 15.85 -6.26 48.86
CA ILE A 1019 15.48 -7.66 48.72
C ILE A 1019 14.23 -7.79 47.83
N GLN A 1020 13.21 -6.95 48.06
CA GLN A 1020 12.02 -6.94 47.20
C GLN A 1020 12.36 -6.57 45.74
N GLN A 1021 13.23 -5.58 45.50
CA GLN A 1021 13.63 -5.24 44.13
C GLN A 1021 14.45 -6.36 43.48
N LEU A 1022 15.34 -7.02 44.22
CA LEU A 1022 16.12 -8.18 43.76
C LEU A 1022 15.21 -9.34 43.37
N VAL A 1023 14.26 -9.71 44.22
CA VAL A 1023 13.29 -10.78 43.92
C VAL A 1023 12.44 -10.40 42.71
N ARG A 1024 11.97 -9.15 42.62
CA ARG A 1024 11.22 -8.66 41.44
C ARG A 1024 12.06 -8.70 40.17
N PHE A 1025 13.34 -8.35 40.26
CA PHE A 1025 14.27 -8.38 39.14
C PHE A 1025 14.53 -9.82 38.69
N TRP A 1026 14.78 -10.73 39.63
CA TRP A 1026 14.96 -12.16 39.38
C TRP A 1026 13.71 -12.78 38.72
N ASN A 1027 12.53 -12.57 39.29
CA ASN A 1027 11.27 -13.06 38.72
C ASN A 1027 11.03 -12.48 37.32
N ARG A 1028 11.40 -11.21 37.08
CA ARG A 1028 11.32 -10.63 35.75
C ARG A 1028 12.26 -11.35 34.77
N LEU A 1029 13.52 -11.62 35.16
CA LEU A 1029 14.47 -12.34 34.31
C LEU A 1029 13.96 -13.74 33.94
N GLN A 1030 13.40 -14.48 34.92
CA GLN A 1030 12.78 -15.79 34.67
C GLN A 1030 11.58 -15.70 33.74
N ASN A 1031 10.69 -14.71 33.92
CA ASN A 1031 9.52 -14.53 33.07
C ASN A 1031 9.87 -13.98 31.67
N SER A 1032 11.02 -13.33 31.51
CA SER A 1032 11.50 -12.84 30.21
C SER A 1032 12.24 -13.89 29.37
N ALA A 1033 12.44 -15.10 29.90
CA ALA A 1033 13.19 -16.20 29.27
C ALA A 1033 12.54 -16.78 27.98
N ALA A 1034 11.43 -16.21 27.50
CA ALA A 1034 10.73 -16.61 26.29
C ALA A 1034 10.94 -15.64 25.10
N ASP A 1035 11.66 -14.52 25.29
CA ASP A 1035 11.89 -13.50 24.26
C ASP A 1035 13.33 -13.61 23.70
N GLU A 1036 13.51 -14.48 22.70
CA GLU A 1036 14.83 -14.83 22.14
C GLU A 1036 15.60 -13.66 21.51
N ASP A 1037 14.89 -12.58 21.16
CA ASP A 1037 15.47 -11.40 20.50
C ASP A 1037 16.23 -10.51 21.48
N ARG A 1038 15.94 -10.60 22.78
CA ARG A 1038 16.65 -9.83 23.82
C ARG A 1038 17.93 -10.51 24.24
N VAL A 1039 18.97 -9.73 24.55
CA VAL A 1039 20.20 -10.28 25.15
C VAL A 1039 19.90 -11.04 26.44
N LEU A 1040 18.96 -10.57 27.27
CA LEU A 1040 18.57 -11.22 28.53
C LEU A 1040 17.39 -12.19 28.44
N GLY A 1041 16.81 -12.40 27.25
CA GLY A 1041 15.59 -13.21 27.11
C GLY A 1041 15.82 -14.69 26.82
N HIS A 1042 17.07 -15.16 26.88
CA HIS A 1042 17.40 -16.56 26.63
C HIS A 1042 17.22 -17.44 27.90
N PRO A 1043 16.65 -18.67 27.81
CA PRO A 1043 16.41 -19.54 28.96
C PRO A 1043 17.66 -19.84 29.80
N ARG A 1044 18.83 -19.99 29.14
CA ARG A 1044 20.11 -20.23 29.82
C ARG A 1044 20.79 -18.97 30.40
N MET A 1045 20.21 -17.77 30.22
CA MET A 1045 20.68 -16.55 30.89
C MET A 1045 20.02 -16.36 32.27
N ALA A 1046 18.85 -16.97 32.49
CA ALA A 1046 18.13 -16.91 33.76
C ALA A 1046 18.62 -17.95 34.79
N HIS A 1047 19.33 -18.99 34.34
CA HIS A 1047 20.05 -19.96 35.14
C HIS A 1047 21.50 -19.53 35.33
#